data_AF-A0A212IX10-F1
#
_entry.id   AF-A0A212IX10-F1
#
_cell.length_a   1.000
_cell.length_b   1.000
_cell.length_c   1.000
_cell.angle_alpha   90.00
_cell.angle_beta   90.00
_cell.angle_gamma   90.00
#
_symmetry.space_group_name_H-M   'P 1'
#
loop_
_entity.id
_entity.type
_entity.pdbx_description
1 polymer ?
#
loop_
_entity_poly.entity_id
_entity_poly.type
_entity_poly.pdbx_seq_one_letter_code
_entity_poly.pdbx_strand_id
1 'polypeptide(L)'
;MGQPNFLIGRGQMLTAAIETPQQAHPPKPMPYSFAEAMASLLPEFLAASHELDALPDAACPDNFGVISMVLHPAFTAKSYFPTDFLRAVQLIPIGSRATSITPRRIIAKKHTGKPVQTTEIFVAGQRSVLRNIKNQLETFAEDSKEAKQFSFFEKVSKFASETKVQLETGPENYYEVAIHLLPGENSTFLQSAFKKYAATLGYKVFDELSFPVGNLWFVPVCGTKHALDSLGQFAFIRLIRNVPKLRSFKPTTRSGGISLSCKLPTAEPLLRLPKVALLDGGLPEGHSLDRWVHSYRKMDEQAEDADYGPEHGLSVTSAFLFGPITPGAEASRPYSFVDHLRVLDNTSDEEDPLELYRTLGFIEETLLAGQYEFINLSLGPDLPVEDKDIHAWTAVIDNLLRDGRVLMTVAAGNNGEMDQPSGNARIQVPADCVNVLSVGAATSMTADWDRSSYSALGPGRRPGVIKPDVLAFGGSSQQYFHTLAPGKGPVVAPSLGTSFAAPYALRKAVGIRAILGEELSPLAIKALLIHCAKRSKEQTATAVGWGKLPDNIMDIITCQDGVARIVYQGTLQPGKYLRALLPIPAGGVQGKCKLKATFCYACPVDPQDSCAYTRAALDITFRRNQAKKAEKAQNAESDPFFKNATYATEQELRDGTSKWENVLHAEKTLQGYTLNSPVFDIHYIAREGGADTRRGERLPYALILSIEAPNNPTLFTDILQTYTELSHIQPQISMPITV
;
A
#
# COMPACT_ATOMS: atom_id res chain seq x y z
N MET A 1 -8.89 -42.93 -6.54
CA MET A 1 -8.52 -41.56 -6.93
C MET A 1 -7.49 -41.06 -5.93
N GLY A 2 -6.39 -40.45 -6.40
CA GLY A 2 -5.34 -39.94 -5.51
C GLY A 2 -5.81 -38.73 -4.69
N GLN A 3 -5.17 -38.50 -3.56
CA GLN A 3 -5.36 -37.28 -2.77
C GLN A 3 -5.00 -36.04 -3.62
N PRO A 4 -5.76 -34.93 -3.55
CA PRO A 4 -5.45 -33.73 -4.32
C PRO A 4 -4.10 -33.13 -3.90
N ASN A 5 -3.33 -32.67 -4.89
CA ASN A 5 -2.10 -31.90 -4.65
C ASN A 5 -2.49 -30.50 -4.17
N PHE A 6 -2.16 -30.17 -2.93
CA PHE A 6 -2.42 -28.84 -2.35
C PHE A 6 -1.27 -27.89 -2.68
N LEU A 7 -0.59 -27.39 -1.66
CA LEU A 7 0.56 -26.51 -1.78
C LEU A 7 1.80 -27.20 -1.21
N ILE A 8 2.97 -26.82 -1.73
CA ILE A 8 4.26 -27.20 -1.14
C ILE A 8 4.69 -26.05 -0.21
N GLY A 9 4.83 -26.36 1.07
CA GLY A 9 5.29 -25.44 2.11
C GLY A 9 6.79 -25.55 2.36
N ARG A 10 7.25 -24.75 3.34
CA ARG A 10 8.64 -24.73 3.81
C ARG A 10 9.68 -24.36 2.74
N GLY A 11 9.29 -23.62 1.71
CA GLY A 11 10.22 -23.14 0.67
C GLY A 11 11.40 -22.34 1.24
N GLN A 12 11.22 -21.64 2.37
CA GLN A 12 12.28 -20.93 3.07
C GLN A 12 13.46 -21.83 3.52
N MET A 13 13.26 -23.14 3.65
CA MET A 13 14.35 -24.09 3.92
C MET A 13 15.32 -24.20 2.74
N LEU A 14 14.88 -23.86 1.53
CA LEU A 14 15.70 -23.82 0.31
C LEU A 14 16.28 -22.42 0.05
N THR A 15 16.46 -21.64 1.11
CA THR A 15 17.07 -20.31 1.03
C THR A 15 18.42 -20.29 1.72
N ALA A 16 19.35 -19.50 1.19
CA ALA A 16 20.68 -19.33 1.76
C ALA A 16 21.11 -17.87 1.64
N ALA A 17 21.81 -17.35 2.66
CA ALA A 17 22.48 -16.08 2.54
C ALA A 17 23.62 -16.18 1.52
N ILE A 18 23.82 -15.13 0.72
CA ILE A 18 24.95 -15.04 -0.21
C ILE A 18 25.71 -13.74 0.00
N GLU A 19 26.99 -13.75 -0.37
CA GLU A 19 27.83 -12.55 -0.31
C GLU A 19 27.35 -11.47 -1.28
N THR A 20 27.58 -10.22 -0.89
CA THR A 20 27.29 -9.06 -1.73
C THR A 20 28.13 -9.15 -3.02
N PRO A 21 27.50 -9.21 -4.21
CA PRO A 21 28.25 -9.21 -5.46
C PRO A 21 29.11 -7.94 -5.55
N GLN A 22 30.40 -8.08 -5.86
CA GLN A 22 31.26 -6.92 -6.12
C GLN A 22 30.84 -6.27 -7.44
N GLN A 23 30.06 -5.19 -7.37
CA GLN A 23 29.81 -4.30 -8.50
C GLN A 23 30.52 -2.97 -8.25
N ALA A 24 31.62 -2.74 -8.95
CA ALA A 24 32.23 -1.43 -9.03
C ALA A 24 31.34 -0.56 -9.93
N HIS A 25 30.56 0.34 -9.34
CA HIS A 25 29.89 1.37 -10.12
C HIS A 25 30.90 2.48 -10.41
N PRO A 26 31.13 2.83 -11.68
CA PRO A 26 31.95 4.00 -11.99
C PRO A 26 31.32 5.25 -11.33
N PRO A 27 32.14 6.21 -10.88
CA PRO A 27 31.63 7.43 -10.29
C PRO A 27 30.68 8.12 -11.27
N LYS A 28 29.51 8.50 -10.77
CA LYS A 28 28.49 9.16 -11.59
C LYS A 28 29.00 10.56 -11.98
N PRO A 29 28.88 10.97 -13.26
CA PRO A 29 29.32 12.29 -13.68
C PRO A 29 28.56 13.37 -12.91
N MET A 30 29.29 14.37 -12.43
CA MET A 30 28.72 15.51 -11.71
C MET A 30 28.10 16.51 -12.69
N PRO A 31 26.90 17.05 -12.40
CA PRO A 31 26.26 18.02 -13.27
C PRO A 31 26.94 19.38 -13.15
N TYR A 32 27.43 19.74 -11.97
CA TYR A 32 28.03 21.05 -11.68
C TYR A 32 29.32 20.89 -10.89
N SER A 33 30.28 21.79 -11.11
CA SER A 33 31.35 22.01 -10.13
C SER A 33 30.80 22.70 -8.87
N PHE A 34 31.56 22.68 -7.78
CA PHE A 34 31.18 23.39 -6.56
C PHE A 34 31.05 24.91 -6.81
N ALA A 35 32.00 25.50 -7.56
CA ALA A 35 31.95 26.91 -7.92
C ALA A 35 30.71 27.27 -8.75
N GLU A 36 30.32 26.43 -9.71
CA GLU A 36 29.09 26.61 -10.50
C GLU A 36 27.83 26.52 -9.62
N ALA A 37 27.79 25.54 -8.72
CA ALA A 37 26.68 25.38 -7.77
C ALA A 37 26.58 26.60 -6.83
N MET A 38 27.71 27.09 -6.30
CA MET A 38 27.79 28.27 -5.43
C MET A 38 27.26 29.51 -6.13
N ALA A 39 27.72 29.78 -7.36
CA ALA A 39 27.31 30.95 -8.13
C ALA A 39 25.80 31.01 -8.36
N SER A 40 25.14 29.86 -8.46
CA SER A 40 23.71 29.81 -8.75
C SER A 40 22.81 29.61 -7.53
N LEU A 41 23.23 28.82 -6.54
CA LEU A 41 22.37 28.44 -5.40
C LEU A 41 22.54 29.36 -4.20
N LEU A 42 23.71 30.00 -4.03
CA LEU A 42 23.92 30.92 -2.92
C LEU A 42 22.94 32.11 -2.94
N PRO A 43 22.67 32.78 -4.09
CA PRO A 43 21.65 33.83 -4.15
C PRO A 43 20.26 33.34 -3.74
N GLU A 44 19.88 32.11 -4.13
CA GLU A 44 18.59 31.51 -3.78
C GLU A 44 18.48 31.19 -2.28
N PHE A 45 19.58 30.71 -1.66
CA PHE A 45 19.65 30.52 -0.21
C PHE A 45 19.47 31.85 0.55
N LEU A 46 20.13 32.91 0.09
CA LEU A 46 20.03 34.22 0.72
C LEU A 46 18.61 34.81 0.57
N ALA A 47 18.00 34.64 -0.60
CA ALA A 47 16.60 35.01 -0.82
C ALA A 47 15.65 34.25 0.11
N ALA A 48 15.78 32.92 0.17
CA ALA A 48 14.98 32.08 1.07
C ALA A 48 15.16 32.47 2.54
N SER A 49 16.38 32.78 2.98
CA SER A 49 16.66 33.27 4.33
C SER A 49 15.96 34.60 4.60
N HIS A 50 16.00 35.55 3.67
CA HIS A 50 15.33 36.84 3.82
C HIS A 50 13.80 36.68 3.87
N GLU A 51 13.23 35.82 3.03
CA GLU A 51 11.79 35.52 3.07
C GLU A 51 11.36 34.87 4.38
N LEU A 52 12.20 34.03 5.00
CA LEU A 52 11.93 33.45 6.32
C LEU A 52 12.06 34.47 7.46
N ASP A 53 12.98 35.43 7.35
CA ASP A 53 13.09 36.53 8.31
C ASP A 53 11.89 37.49 8.25
N ALA A 54 11.20 37.56 7.10
CA ALA A 54 9.97 38.33 6.95
C ALA A 54 8.72 37.64 7.56
N LEU A 55 8.81 36.37 7.94
CA LEU A 55 7.70 35.67 8.61
C LEU A 55 7.53 36.18 10.05
N PRO A 56 6.29 36.20 10.58
CA PRO A 56 6.05 36.51 11.99
C PRO A 56 6.80 35.54 12.91
N ASP A 57 7.36 36.02 14.02
CA ASP A 57 8.07 35.16 14.98
C ASP A 57 7.20 34.01 15.51
N ALA A 58 5.90 34.26 15.70
CA ALA A 58 4.95 33.24 16.12
C ALA A 58 4.71 32.13 15.07
N ALA A 59 5.05 32.38 13.80
CA ALA A 59 4.98 31.42 12.70
C ALA A 59 6.27 30.58 12.56
N CYS A 60 7.33 30.95 13.29
CA CYS A 60 8.66 30.31 13.28
C CYS A 60 9.00 29.76 14.69
N PRO A 61 8.40 28.62 15.10
CA PRO A 61 8.57 28.07 16.45
C PRO A 61 10.05 27.82 16.77
N ASP A 62 10.49 28.26 17.96
CA ASP A 62 11.89 28.23 18.40
C ASP A 62 12.88 28.77 17.36
N ASN A 63 12.45 29.78 16.60
CA ASN A 63 13.22 30.43 15.54
C ASN A 63 13.60 29.49 14.37
N PHE A 64 12.89 28.37 14.20
CA PHE A 64 13.02 27.49 13.04
C PHE A 64 12.23 28.02 11.85
N GLY A 65 12.84 27.89 10.67
CA GLY A 65 12.19 28.02 9.37
C GLY A 65 12.40 26.77 8.53
N VAL A 66 11.63 26.63 7.46
CA VAL A 66 11.74 25.51 6.51
C VAL A 66 12.07 26.05 5.13
N ILE A 67 13.02 25.40 4.46
CA ILE A 67 13.34 25.66 3.05
C ILE A 67 13.10 24.39 2.23
N SER A 68 12.89 24.59 0.94
CA SER A 68 12.80 23.55 -0.06
C SER A 68 14.09 23.48 -0.87
N MET A 69 14.59 22.28 -1.12
CA MET A 69 15.77 22.00 -1.93
C MET A 69 15.45 20.94 -2.98
N VAL A 70 15.54 21.31 -4.27
CA VAL A 70 15.21 20.41 -5.38
C VAL A 70 16.48 19.69 -5.85
N LEU A 71 16.47 18.35 -5.84
CA LEU A 71 17.56 17.55 -6.36
C LEU A 71 17.59 17.57 -7.90
N HIS A 72 18.78 17.46 -8.46
CA HIS A 72 18.97 17.14 -9.86
C HIS A 72 18.42 15.73 -10.15
N PRO A 73 17.67 15.49 -11.25
CA PRO A 73 17.02 14.19 -11.53
C PRO A 73 17.97 12.98 -11.55
N ALA A 74 19.26 13.23 -11.78
CA ALA A 74 20.30 12.21 -11.72
C ALA A 74 20.69 11.76 -10.29
N PHE A 75 20.32 12.48 -9.23
CA PHE A 75 20.78 12.22 -7.85
C PHE A 75 19.63 11.84 -6.91
N THR A 76 18.54 11.28 -7.44
CA THR A 76 17.35 10.87 -6.67
C THR A 76 17.45 9.50 -5.99
N ALA A 77 18.54 8.75 -6.22
CA ALA A 77 18.74 7.45 -5.57
C ALA A 77 19.21 7.62 -4.12
N LYS A 78 18.82 6.69 -3.24
CA LYS A 78 19.10 6.76 -1.80
C LYS A 78 20.57 6.97 -1.42
N SER A 79 21.50 6.48 -2.24
CA SER A 79 22.95 6.60 -2.04
C SER A 79 23.49 8.01 -2.30
N TYR A 80 22.70 8.86 -2.96
CA TYR A 80 23.03 10.26 -3.25
C TYR A 80 22.26 11.24 -2.36
N PHE A 81 21.56 10.74 -1.33
CA PHE A 81 20.92 11.64 -0.37
C PHE A 81 21.99 12.54 0.29
N PRO A 82 21.77 13.86 0.38
CA PRO A 82 22.81 14.85 0.71
C PRO A 82 23.10 14.95 2.22
N THR A 83 23.32 13.81 2.90
CA THR A 83 23.44 13.71 4.35
C THR A 83 24.61 14.51 4.94
N ASP A 84 25.79 14.44 4.32
CA ASP A 84 27.01 15.10 4.84
C ASP A 84 26.88 16.61 4.70
N PHE A 85 26.35 17.09 3.56
CA PHE A 85 26.02 18.49 3.36
C PHE A 85 25.03 19.00 4.40
N LEU A 86 23.85 18.36 4.53
CA LEU A 86 22.80 18.81 5.45
C LEU A 86 23.28 18.83 6.90
N ARG A 87 24.07 17.83 7.31
CA ARG A 87 24.69 17.81 8.65
C ARG A 87 25.67 18.95 8.84
N ALA A 88 26.55 19.20 7.87
CA ALA A 88 27.57 20.25 7.96
C ALA A 88 26.94 21.65 8.10
N VAL A 89 25.83 21.91 7.40
CA VAL A 89 25.11 23.18 7.49
C VAL A 89 24.00 23.20 8.55
N GLN A 90 23.91 22.17 9.40
CA GLN A 90 22.92 22.06 10.49
C GLN A 90 21.46 22.18 10.02
N LEU A 91 21.14 21.61 8.86
CA LEU A 91 19.79 21.51 8.33
C LEU A 91 19.23 20.10 8.54
N ILE A 92 18.01 20.02 9.04
CA ILE A 92 17.34 18.78 9.42
C ILE A 92 16.34 18.41 8.33
N PRO A 93 16.48 17.28 7.62
CA PRO A 93 15.46 16.84 6.67
C PRO A 93 14.18 16.43 7.42
N ILE A 94 13.06 17.02 7.03
CA ILE A 94 11.74 16.80 7.66
C ILE A 94 10.72 16.13 6.72
N GLY A 95 11.06 15.98 5.44
CA GLY A 95 10.25 15.26 4.47
C GLY A 95 10.63 15.55 3.03
N SER A 96 9.87 15.00 2.09
CA SER A 96 10.08 15.19 0.66
C SER A 96 8.80 14.97 -0.15
N ARG A 97 8.81 15.42 -1.41
CA ARG A 97 7.78 15.12 -2.41
C ARG A 97 8.36 15.01 -3.82
N ALA A 98 7.56 14.49 -4.75
CA ALA A 98 7.89 14.49 -6.16
C ALA A 98 7.62 15.87 -6.77
N THR A 99 8.51 16.33 -7.63
CA THR A 99 8.35 17.55 -8.42
C THR A 99 8.89 17.34 -9.84
N SER A 100 8.56 18.22 -10.77
CA SER A 100 9.06 18.16 -12.15
C SER A 100 9.79 19.44 -12.51
N ILE A 101 11.03 19.32 -12.98
CA ILE A 101 11.86 20.46 -13.36
C ILE A 101 12.56 20.21 -14.70
N THR A 102 12.93 21.29 -15.38
CA THR A 102 13.93 21.22 -16.47
C THR A 102 15.31 21.50 -15.85
N PRO A 103 16.21 20.50 -15.79
CA PRO A 103 17.52 20.67 -15.13
C PRO A 103 18.40 21.71 -15.86
N ARG A 104 19.24 22.46 -15.13
CA ARG A 104 20.10 23.49 -15.76
C ARG A 104 21.15 22.89 -16.69
N ARG A 105 21.59 21.65 -16.41
CA ARG A 105 22.51 20.88 -17.26
C ARG A 105 22.03 19.45 -17.38
N ILE A 106 21.98 18.93 -18.59
CA ILE A 106 21.45 17.58 -18.86
C ILE A 106 22.60 16.59 -18.88
N ILE A 107 22.55 15.58 -18.00
CA ILE A 107 23.52 14.47 -17.99
C ILE A 107 23.14 13.38 -19.02
N ALA A 108 21.87 13.26 -19.41
CA ALA A 108 21.37 12.22 -20.33
C ALA A 108 20.62 12.81 -21.54
N LYS A 109 21.12 12.56 -22.76
CA LYS A 109 20.62 13.11 -24.04
C LYS A 109 19.10 12.95 -24.27
N LYS A 110 18.47 11.95 -23.66
CA LYS A 110 17.04 11.61 -23.84
C LYS A 110 16.04 12.59 -23.21
N HIS A 111 16.50 13.51 -22.36
CA HIS A 111 15.63 14.46 -21.63
C HIS A 111 15.79 15.92 -22.08
N THR A 112 16.32 16.15 -23.29
CA THR A 112 16.59 17.50 -23.78
C THR A 112 15.31 18.34 -23.89
N GLY A 113 15.27 19.46 -23.15
CA GLY A 113 14.21 20.46 -23.20
C GLY A 113 12.86 20.05 -22.61
N LYS A 114 12.80 18.98 -21.81
CA LYS A 114 11.55 18.49 -21.20
C LYS A 114 11.63 18.49 -19.67
N PRO A 115 10.52 18.78 -18.96
CA PRO A 115 10.43 18.54 -17.53
C PRO A 115 10.70 17.06 -17.20
N VAL A 116 11.52 16.82 -16.19
CA VAL A 116 11.86 15.51 -15.66
C VAL A 116 11.47 15.47 -14.19
N GLN A 117 10.87 14.37 -13.76
CA GLN A 117 10.55 14.15 -12.35
C GLN A 117 11.83 14.05 -11.52
N THR A 118 11.79 14.66 -10.34
CA THR A 118 12.85 14.64 -9.33
C THR A 118 12.25 14.75 -7.93
N THR A 119 13.12 14.79 -6.93
CA THR A 119 12.74 14.90 -5.52
C THR A 119 12.99 16.32 -5.02
N GLU A 120 11.98 16.90 -4.38
CA GLU A 120 12.06 18.10 -3.57
C GLU A 120 12.17 17.69 -2.09
N ILE A 121 13.23 18.11 -1.41
CA ILE A 121 13.49 17.82 0.00
C ILE A 121 13.12 19.06 0.82
N PHE A 122 12.41 18.85 1.91
CA PHE A 122 12.10 19.87 2.90
C PHE A 122 13.07 19.76 4.06
N VAL A 123 13.70 20.87 4.42
CA VAL A 123 14.68 20.91 5.50
C VAL A 123 14.38 22.06 6.46
N ALA A 124 14.36 21.74 7.74
CA ALA A 124 14.22 22.70 8.83
C ALA A 124 15.60 23.18 9.29
N GLY A 125 15.70 24.45 9.64
CA GLY A 125 16.90 25.03 10.25
C GLY A 125 16.57 26.28 11.04
N GLN A 126 17.39 26.61 12.03
CA GLN A 126 17.24 27.90 12.71
C GLN A 126 17.49 29.04 11.72
N ARG A 127 16.70 30.11 11.79
CA ARG A 127 16.91 31.29 10.92
C ARG A 127 18.32 31.88 11.07
N SER A 128 18.92 31.80 12.26
CA SER A 128 20.33 32.17 12.52
C SER A 128 21.33 31.36 11.69
N VAL A 129 21.10 30.05 11.55
CA VAL A 129 21.93 29.15 10.74
C VAL A 129 21.79 29.52 9.26
N LEU A 130 20.57 29.76 8.78
CA LEU A 130 20.30 30.14 7.40
C LEU A 130 20.92 31.50 7.03
N ARG A 131 20.87 32.49 7.93
CA ARG A 131 21.58 33.77 7.75
C ARG A 131 23.09 33.61 7.62
N ASN A 132 23.66 32.62 8.29
CA ASN A 132 25.10 32.34 8.29
C ASN A 132 25.53 31.33 7.20
N ILE A 133 24.61 30.89 6.33
CA ILE A 133 24.86 29.79 5.38
C ILE A 133 26.03 30.09 4.44
N LYS A 134 26.18 31.36 4.02
CA LYS A 134 27.29 31.79 3.15
C LYS A 134 28.65 31.46 3.78
N ASN A 135 28.84 31.86 5.03
CA ASN A 135 30.10 31.67 5.74
C ASN A 135 30.39 30.17 5.93
N GLN A 136 29.36 29.35 6.15
CA GLN A 136 29.52 27.90 6.24
C GLN A 136 29.95 27.29 4.90
N LEU A 137 29.27 27.65 3.81
CA LEU A 137 29.60 27.14 2.46
C LEU A 137 31.02 27.50 2.02
N GLU A 138 31.50 28.70 2.36
CA GLU A 138 32.85 29.16 2.04
C GLU A 138 33.96 28.38 2.78
N THR A 139 33.62 27.60 3.82
CA THR A 139 34.60 26.75 4.53
C THR A 139 34.84 25.40 3.85
N PHE A 140 34.01 25.00 2.88
CA PHE A 140 34.12 23.68 2.26
C PHE A 140 35.27 23.63 1.26
N ALA A 141 36.10 22.60 1.35
CA ALA A 141 37.05 22.26 0.29
C ALA A 141 36.29 21.75 -0.95
N GLU A 142 36.70 22.14 -2.16
CA GLU A 142 35.97 21.82 -3.41
C GLU A 142 35.79 20.32 -3.65
N ASP A 143 36.72 19.49 -3.17
CA ASP A 143 36.73 18.04 -3.34
C ASP A 143 36.09 17.28 -2.16
N SER A 144 35.63 18.00 -1.13
CA SER A 144 34.93 17.46 0.03
C SER A 144 33.61 16.77 -0.35
N LYS A 145 33.08 15.93 0.55
CA LYS A 145 31.79 15.24 0.31
C LYS A 145 30.63 16.23 0.34
N GLU A 146 30.72 17.21 1.22
CA GLU A 146 29.77 18.28 1.47
C GLU A 146 29.63 19.16 0.23
N ALA A 147 30.76 19.62 -0.34
CA ALA A 147 30.79 20.39 -1.59
C ALA A 147 30.20 19.60 -2.77
N LYS A 148 30.54 18.32 -2.89
CA LYS A 148 29.98 17.43 -3.93
C LYS A 148 28.46 17.26 -3.78
N GLN A 149 27.97 17.04 -2.56
CA GLN A 149 26.54 16.87 -2.29
C GLN A 149 25.76 18.17 -2.50
N PHE A 150 26.34 19.33 -2.19
CA PHE A 150 25.76 20.63 -2.53
C PHE A 150 25.54 20.79 -4.04
N SER A 151 26.46 20.28 -4.87
CA SER A 151 26.32 20.27 -6.32
C SER A 151 25.26 19.30 -6.86
N PHE A 152 24.53 18.58 -6.01
CA PHE A 152 23.39 17.75 -6.43
C PHE A 152 22.11 18.56 -6.65
N PHE A 153 22.02 19.79 -6.12
CA PHE A 153 20.78 20.56 -6.14
C PHE A 153 20.63 21.41 -7.40
N GLU A 154 19.38 21.61 -7.79
CA GLU A 154 18.95 22.44 -8.93
C GLU A 154 18.38 23.78 -8.51
N LYS A 155 17.72 23.80 -7.34
CA LYS A 155 17.01 24.96 -6.84
C LYS A 155 16.91 24.93 -5.32
N VAL A 156 16.94 26.10 -4.72
CA VAL A 156 16.59 26.34 -3.32
C VAL A 156 15.53 27.44 -3.25
N SER A 157 14.57 27.32 -2.34
CA SER A 157 13.58 28.36 -2.10
C SER A 157 13.01 28.28 -0.69
N LYS A 158 12.35 29.34 -0.23
CA LYS A 158 11.50 29.25 0.96
C LYS A 158 10.48 28.13 0.75
N PHE A 159 10.25 27.32 1.77
CA PHE A 159 9.15 26.37 1.75
C PHE A 159 7.82 27.12 1.82
N ALA A 160 6.84 26.64 1.04
CA ALA A 160 5.48 27.17 1.06
C ALA A 160 4.53 25.98 1.17
N SER A 161 3.62 26.04 2.14
CA SER A 161 2.56 25.06 2.30
C SER A 161 1.72 24.98 1.03
N GLU A 162 1.32 23.77 0.61
CA GLU A 162 0.28 23.66 -0.39
C GLU A 162 -1.08 23.95 0.25
N THR A 163 -1.86 24.84 -0.35
CA THR A 163 -3.26 25.12 0.06
C THR A 163 -4.18 24.61 -1.04
N LYS A 164 -4.87 23.49 -0.79
CA LYS A 164 -5.78 22.83 -1.73
C LYS A 164 -7.21 22.95 -1.22
N VAL A 165 -7.79 24.14 -1.39
CA VAL A 165 -9.12 24.45 -0.85
C VAL A 165 -10.09 24.80 -1.97
N GLN A 166 -11.24 24.12 -2.00
CA GLN A 166 -12.38 24.47 -2.83
C GLN A 166 -13.24 25.54 -2.15
N LEU A 167 -13.90 26.36 -2.96
CA LEU A 167 -14.75 27.46 -2.49
C LEU A 167 -16.05 26.91 -1.93
N GLU A 168 -16.18 26.86 -0.61
CA GLU A 168 -17.45 26.65 0.08
C GLU A 168 -18.05 27.99 0.52
N THR A 169 -19.38 28.06 0.60
CA THR A 169 -20.17 29.28 0.82
C THR A 169 -20.47 29.56 2.30
N GLY A 170 -19.88 28.79 3.24
CA GLY A 170 -20.08 28.92 4.69
C GLY A 170 -19.18 29.96 5.38
N PRO A 171 -19.60 30.51 6.53
CA PRO A 171 -18.82 31.51 7.30
C PRO A 171 -17.58 30.91 8.00
N GLU A 172 -17.67 29.66 8.46
CA GLU A 172 -16.56 28.87 8.99
C GLU A 172 -16.41 27.59 8.15
N ASN A 173 -15.17 27.17 7.92
CA ASN A 173 -14.86 25.98 7.15
C ASN A 173 -13.90 25.09 7.95
N TYR A 174 -13.99 23.79 7.71
CA TYR A 174 -13.10 22.80 8.29
C TYR A 174 -11.97 22.45 7.34
N TYR A 175 -10.76 22.42 7.89
CA TYR A 175 -9.55 22.08 7.15
C TYR A 175 -8.78 20.98 7.85
N GLU A 176 -8.21 20.07 7.09
CA GLU A 176 -7.12 19.24 7.56
C GLU A 176 -5.81 20.01 7.38
N VAL A 177 -5.02 20.08 8.45
CA VAL A 177 -3.66 20.60 8.42
C VAL A 177 -2.69 19.45 8.67
N ALA A 178 -1.79 19.21 7.72
CA ALA A 178 -0.65 18.30 7.92
C ALA A 178 0.58 19.14 8.27
N ILE A 179 1.20 18.87 9.42
CA ILE A 179 2.33 19.63 9.96
C ILE A 179 3.54 18.72 10.07
N HIS A 180 4.69 19.20 9.60
CA HIS A 180 5.96 18.53 9.80
C HIS A 180 6.36 18.57 11.27
N LEU A 181 6.82 17.43 11.78
CA LEU A 181 7.45 17.28 13.08
C LEU A 181 8.97 17.12 12.90
N LEU A 182 9.74 17.47 13.94
CA LEU A 182 11.18 17.24 13.92
C LEU A 182 11.48 15.77 14.22
N PRO A 183 12.34 15.09 13.44
CA PRO A 183 12.72 13.71 13.70
C PRO A 183 13.43 13.54 15.05
N GLY A 184 13.09 12.49 15.79
CA GLY A 184 13.84 12.05 16.98
C GLY A 184 13.65 12.87 18.25
N GLU A 185 12.88 13.96 18.23
CA GLU A 185 12.58 14.81 19.38
C GLU A 185 11.10 14.74 19.78
N ASN A 186 10.81 15.09 21.04
CA ASN A 186 9.43 15.32 21.47
C ASN A 186 8.91 16.62 20.83
N SER A 187 8.14 16.48 19.76
CA SER A 187 7.61 17.61 18.98
C SER A 187 6.40 18.32 19.62
N THR A 188 6.13 18.10 20.92
CA THR A 188 5.06 18.78 21.66
C THR A 188 5.19 20.31 21.64
N PHE A 189 6.41 20.84 21.52
CA PHE A 189 6.63 22.28 21.42
C PHE A 189 6.09 22.84 20.09
N LEU A 190 6.29 22.12 18.97
CA LEU A 190 5.74 22.49 17.65
C LEU A 190 4.21 22.48 17.67
N GLN A 191 3.62 21.43 18.24
CA GLN A 191 2.16 21.32 18.37
C GLN A 191 1.61 22.47 19.22
N SER A 192 2.27 22.77 20.34
CA SER A 192 1.88 23.88 21.22
C SER A 192 2.02 25.24 20.54
N ALA A 193 3.09 25.45 19.76
CA ALA A 193 3.30 26.68 19.03
C ALA A 193 2.27 26.87 17.91
N PHE A 194 1.97 25.81 17.15
CA PHE A 194 0.92 25.84 16.13
C PHE A 194 -0.44 26.16 16.74
N LYS A 195 -0.83 25.49 17.83
CA LYS A 195 -2.11 25.76 18.52
C LYS A 195 -2.23 27.22 18.95
N LYS A 196 -1.16 27.79 19.52
CA LYS A 196 -1.12 29.22 19.89
C LYS A 196 -1.25 30.12 18.66
N TYR A 197 -0.49 29.84 17.60
CA TYR A 197 -0.53 30.61 16.36
C TYR A 197 -1.91 30.59 15.70
N ALA A 198 -2.48 29.38 15.52
CA ALA A 198 -3.82 29.18 14.98
C ALA A 198 -4.89 29.95 15.80
N ALA A 199 -4.82 29.89 17.13
CA ALA A 199 -5.73 30.63 18.00
C ALA A 199 -5.66 32.16 17.81
N THR A 200 -4.46 32.73 17.59
CA THR A 200 -4.32 34.18 17.31
C THR A 200 -4.99 34.60 15.99
N LEU A 201 -5.17 33.66 15.07
CA LEU A 201 -5.83 33.84 13.79
C LEU A 201 -7.33 33.49 13.83
N GLY A 202 -7.86 33.12 15.00
CA GLY A 202 -9.26 32.72 15.18
C GLY A 202 -9.57 31.29 14.75
N TYR A 203 -8.56 30.42 14.60
CA TYR A 203 -8.79 29.00 14.33
C TYR A 203 -8.91 28.19 15.61
N LYS A 204 -9.92 27.33 15.68
CA LYS A 204 -10.03 26.24 16.65
C LYS A 204 -9.26 25.03 16.14
N VAL A 205 -8.38 24.46 16.97
CA VAL A 205 -7.63 23.23 16.67
C VAL A 205 -8.22 22.08 17.47
N PHE A 206 -8.57 20.99 16.80
CA PHE A 206 -9.14 19.78 17.39
C PHE A 206 -8.04 18.74 17.62
N ASP A 207 -7.17 19.01 18.60
CA ASP A 207 -5.98 18.20 18.92
C ASP A 207 -6.34 16.77 19.38
N GLU A 208 -7.49 16.63 20.00
CA GLU A 208 -8.07 15.35 20.44
C GLU A 208 -8.43 14.40 19.29
N LEU A 209 -8.59 14.92 18.07
CA LEU A 209 -8.87 14.16 16.85
C LEU A 209 -7.63 14.00 15.96
N SER A 210 -6.45 14.31 16.49
CA SER A 210 -5.23 14.39 15.69
C SER A 210 -4.45 13.07 15.64
N PHE A 211 -3.71 12.87 14.55
CA PHE A 211 -2.93 11.64 14.31
C PHE A 211 -1.45 11.98 14.03
N PRO A 212 -0.53 11.68 14.97
CA PRO A 212 0.90 11.70 14.71
C PRO A 212 1.35 10.40 14.03
N VAL A 213 1.84 10.47 12.79
CA VAL A 213 2.36 9.30 12.05
C VAL A 213 3.66 9.63 11.34
N GLY A 214 4.72 8.89 11.66
CA GLY A 214 6.07 9.23 11.21
C GLY A 214 6.45 10.61 11.75
N ASN A 215 6.90 11.51 10.86
CA ASN A 215 7.20 12.90 11.21
C ASN A 215 6.11 13.87 10.70
N LEU A 216 4.85 13.41 10.61
CA LEU A 216 3.70 14.25 10.32
C LEU A 216 2.70 14.22 11.47
N TRP A 217 2.05 15.37 11.69
CA TRP A 217 0.89 15.52 12.55
C TRP A 217 -0.28 15.99 11.71
N PHE A 218 -1.30 15.15 11.60
CA PHE A 218 -2.55 15.49 10.92
C PHE A 218 -3.56 15.97 11.96
N VAL A 219 -4.05 17.19 11.80
CA VAL A 219 -4.98 17.79 12.76
C VAL A 219 -6.09 18.57 12.04
N PRO A 220 -7.37 18.34 12.41
CA PRO A 220 -8.45 19.18 11.91
C PRO A 220 -8.45 20.55 12.60
N VAL A 221 -8.79 21.58 11.84
CA VAL A 221 -8.99 22.95 12.32
C VAL A 221 -10.27 23.54 11.75
N CYS A 222 -10.90 24.44 12.50
CA CYS A 222 -12.07 25.20 12.06
C CYS A 222 -11.77 26.70 12.16
N GLY A 223 -12.12 27.46 11.12
CA GLY A 223 -12.00 28.90 11.14
C GLY A 223 -12.40 29.56 9.82
N THR A 224 -12.21 30.87 9.75
CA THR A 224 -12.59 31.66 8.57
C THR A 224 -11.57 31.53 7.45
N LYS A 225 -12.03 31.51 6.20
CA LYS A 225 -11.15 31.45 5.03
C LYS A 225 -10.19 32.65 4.92
N HIS A 226 -10.60 33.84 5.37
CA HIS A 226 -9.80 35.06 5.23
C HIS A 226 -8.44 34.95 5.94
N ALA A 227 -8.35 34.17 7.02
CA ALA A 227 -7.12 33.96 7.77
C ALA A 227 -6.27 32.78 7.25
N LEU A 228 -6.71 32.08 6.20
CA LEU A 228 -6.07 30.85 5.71
C LEU A 228 -4.67 31.09 5.15
N ASP A 229 -4.48 32.17 4.39
CA ASP A 229 -3.16 32.57 3.88
C ASP A 229 -2.20 32.91 5.02
N SER A 230 -2.71 33.46 6.13
CA SER A 230 -1.92 33.72 7.33
C SER A 230 -1.62 32.41 8.06
N LEU A 231 -2.58 31.51 8.20
CA LEU A 231 -2.36 30.19 8.81
C LEU A 231 -1.24 29.44 8.08
N GLY A 232 -1.25 29.45 6.75
CA GLY A 232 -0.23 28.86 5.88
C GLY A 232 1.18 29.47 6.00
N GLN A 233 1.35 30.60 6.72
CA GLN A 233 2.67 31.16 7.00
C GLN A 233 3.41 30.39 8.10
N PHE A 234 2.73 29.55 8.89
CA PHE A 234 3.38 28.72 9.89
C PHE A 234 4.37 27.77 9.21
N ALA A 235 5.66 27.91 9.53
CA ALA A 235 6.76 27.40 8.72
C ALA A 235 6.73 25.88 8.49
N PHE A 236 6.13 25.12 9.41
CA PHE A 236 6.08 23.65 9.37
C PHE A 236 4.81 23.08 8.72
N ILE A 237 3.83 23.91 8.32
CA ILE A 237 2.63 23.38 7.64
C ILE A 237 3.03 22.83 6.28
N ARG A 238 2.81 21.54 6.09
CA ARG A 238 3.00 20.87 4.80
C ARG A 238 1.88 21.18 3.83
N LEU A 239 0.64 20.99 4.31
CA LEU A 239 -0.56 20.98 3.50
C LEU A 239 -1.73 21.51 4.34
N ILE A 240 -2.56 22.32 3.70
CA ILE A 240 -3.91 22.64 4.18
C ILE A 240 -4.90 22.23 3.08
N ARG A 241 -5.92 21.45 3.43
CA ARG A 241 -7.00 21.07 2.49
C ARG A 241 -8.35 21.06 3.18
N ASN A 242 -9.44 21.09 2.41
CA ASN A 242 -10.76 20.78 2.96
C ASN A 242 -10.75 19.39 3.60
N VAL A 243 -11.48 19.24 4.70
CA VAL A 243 -11.76 17.92 5.26
C VAL A 243 -12.66 17.16 4.28
N PRO A 244 -12.25 15.97 3.79
CA PRO A 244 -13.07 15.21 2.86
C PRO A 244 -14.24 14.56 3.59
N LYS A 245 -15.36 14.43 2.89
CA LYS A 245 -16.53 13.72 3.41
C LYS A 245 -16.25 12.23 3.53
N LEU A 246 -16.90 11.57 4.48
CA LEU A 246 -16.93 10.12 4.54
C LEU A 246 -17.88 9.56 3.47
N ARG A 247 -17.58 8.38 2.92
CA ARG A 247 -18.47 7.72 1.95
C ARG A 247 -19.82 7.39 2.61
N SER A 248 -20.91 7.73 1.93
CA SER A 248 -22.27 7.47 2.40
C SER A 248 -22.64 5.98 2.30
N PHE A 249 -23.39 5.48 3.30
CA PHE A 249 -24.03 4.16 3.25
C PHE A 249 -25.28 4.09 2.36
N LYS A 250 -25.72 5.22 1.78
CA LYS A 250 -26.93 5.26 0.95
C LYS A 250 -26.84 4.23 -0.18
N PRO A 251 -27.80 3.30 -0.29
CA PRO A 251 -27.75 2.26 -1.31
C PRO A 251 -27.92 2.87 -2.70
N THR A 252 -27.12 2.39 -3.65
CA THR A 252 -27.18 2.80 -5.07
C THR A 252 -28.46 2.32 -5.76
N THR A 253 -29.12 1.28 -5.22
CA THR A 253 -30.39 0.75 -5.70
C THR A 253 -31.46 0.81 -4.60
N ARG A 254 -32.63 1.37 -4.91
CA ARG A 254 -33.80 1.26 -4.02
C ARG A 254 -34.38 -0.15 -4.15
N SER A 255 -34.48 -0.88 -3.04
CA SER A 255 -35.10 -2.20 -2.96
C SER A 255 -36.63 -2.12 -3.07
N GLY A 256 -37.14 -1.73 -4.24
CA GLY A 256 -38.55 -1.85 -4.58
C GLY A 256 -38.77 -3.12 -5.39
N GLY A 257 -38.99 -4.26 -4.74
CA GLY A 257 -39.13 -5.55 -5.42
C GLY A 257 -39.75 -6.66 -4.59
N ILE A 258 -40.02 -7.80 -5.24
CA ILE A 258 -40.54 -9.03 -4.61
C ILE A 258 -39.52 -9.53 -3.58
N SER A 259 -39.99 -9.85 -2.36
CA SER A 259 -39.15 -10.44 -1.32
C SER A 259 -38.61 -11.80 -1.75
N LEU A 260 -37.30 -11.90 -1.97
CA LEU A 260 -36.61 -13.15 -2.29
C LEU A 260 -36.10 -13.79 -0.99
N SER A 261 -36.29 -15.10 -0.82
CA SER A 261 -35.78 -15.83 0.35
C SER A 261 -34.60 -16.73 -0.01
N CYS A 262 -33.77 -17.09 0.97
CA CYS A 262 -32.78 -18.15 0.88
C CYS A 262 -32.94 -19.16 2.03
N LYS A 263 -32.18 -20.26 1.99
CA LYS A 263 -31.99 -21.14 3.14
C LYS A 263 -30.65 -20.84 3.77
N LEU A 264 -30.60 -20.74 5.10
CA LEU A 264 -29.34 -20.57 5.82
C LEU A 264 -28.82 -21.92 6.31
N PRO A 265 -27.49 -22.14 6.31
CA PRO A 265 -26.93 -23.39 6.77
C PRO A 265 -27.25 -23.63 8.25
N THR A 266 -27.33 -24.90 8.63
CA THR A 266 -27.57 -25.28 10.04
C THR A 266 -26.28 -25.49 10.83
N ALA A 267 -25.17 -25.76 10.12
CA ALA A 267 -23.88 -26.02 10.71
C ALA A 267 -23.18 -24.75 11.23
N GLU A 268 -22.35 -24.92 12.24
CA GLU A 268 -21.34 -23.94 12.66
C GLU A 268 -20.33 -23.67 11.54
N PRO A 269 -19.51 -22.60 11.61
CA PRO A 269 -18.40 -22.40 10.69
C PRO A 269 -17.47 -23.61 10.59
N LEU A 270 -16.68 -23.68 9.51
CA LEU A 270 -15.72 -24.78 9.31
C LEU A 270 -14.63 -24.82 10.39
N LEU A 271 -14.12 -23.65 10.81
CA LEU A 271 -13.10 -23.55 11.84
C LEU A 271 -13.35 -22.35 12.75
N ARG A 272 -13.08 -22.49 14.05
CA ARG A 272 -13.22 -21.41 15.05
C ARG A 272 -11.97 -20.54 15.22
N LEU A 273 -10.82 -21.05 14.77
CA LEU A 273 -9.51 -20.46 15.01
C LEU A 273 -9.28 -19.08 14.36
N PRO A 274 -9.71 -18.81 13.10
CA PRO A 274 -9.40 -17.54 12.45
C PRO A 274 -10.04 -16.36 13.19
N LYS A 275 -9.24 -15.35 13.52
CA LYS A 275 -9.71 -14.14 14.19
C LYS A 275 -10.03 -13.07 13.15
N VAL A 276 -11.31 -12.77 12.97
CA VAL A 276 -11.82 -11.92 11.89
C VAL A 276 -12.67 -10.78 12.41
N ALA A 277 -12.41 -9.56 11.94
CA ALA A 277 -13.23 -8.40 12.20
C ALA A 277 -13.76 -7.76 10.91
N LEU A 278 -15.01 -7.28 10.93
CA LEU A 278 -15.55 -6.36 9.92
C LEU A 278 -15.81 -5.01 10.59
N LEU A 279 -15.18 -3.97 10.07
CA LEU A 279 -15.35 -2.60 10.55
C LEU A 279 -16.35 -1.90 9.63
N ASP A 280 -17.56 -1.62 10.14
CA ASP A 280 -18.66 -1.09 9.34
C ASP A 280 -19.69 -0.29 10.19
N GLY A 281 -20.88 -0.03 9.63
CA GLY A 281 -21.95 0.79 10.22
C GLY A 281 -22.88 0.06 11.21
N GLY A 282 -22.58 -1.17 11.61
CA GLY A 282 -23.34 -1.92 12.61
C GLY A 282 -24.25 -3.01 12.05
N LEU A 283 -25.16 -3.50 12.90
CA LEU A 283 -26.09 -4.59 12.58
C LEU A 283 -27.49 -4.23 13.07
N PRO A 284 -28.56 -4.50 12.29
CA PRO A 284 -29.92 -4.11 12.67
C PRO A 284 -30.43 -5.04 13.77
N GLU A 285 -31.31 -4.54 14.64
CA GLU A 285 -31.87 -5.34 15.76
C GLU A 285 -32.50 -6.67 15.29
N GLY A 286 -33.14 -6.67 14.13
CA GLY A 286 -33.64 -7.87 13.48
C GLY A 286 -32.72 -8.35 12.36
N HIS A 287 -31.98 -9.44 12.58
CA HIS A 287 -31.22 -10.14 11.53
C HIS A 287 -31.10 -11.65 11.77
N SER A 288 -30.63 -12.38 10.75
CA SER A 288 -30.47 -13.84 10.78
C SER A 288 -29.00 -14.30 10.95
N LEU A 289 -28.14 -13.47 11.55
CA LEU A 289 -26.70 -13.72 11.64
C LEU A 289 -26.19 -14.28 12.97
N ASP A 290 -27.02 -14.32 14.02
CA ASP A 290 -26.64 -14.61 15.40
C ASP A 290 -25.79 -15.88 15.57
N ARG A 291 -26.00 -16.89 14.72
CA ARG A 291 -25.26 -18.14 14.78
C ARG A 291 -23.77 -17.99 14.41
N TRP A 292 -23.40 -16.99 13.60
CA TRP A 292 -22.05 -16.87 13.03
C TRP A 292 -21.33 -15.59 13.40
N VAL A 293 -22.05 -14.61 13.96
CA VAL A 293 -21.43 -13.46 14.63
C VAL A 293 -21.01 -13.91 16.02
N HIS A 294 -19.70 -13.94 16.26
CA HIS A 294 -19.17 -14.29 17.57
C HIS A 294 -19.33 -13.13 18.55
N SER A 295 -19.03 -11.92 18.11
CA SER A 295 -19.23 -10.69 18.89
C SER A 295 -19.74 -9.56 17.99
N TYR A 296 -20.66 -8.76 18.54
CA TYR A 296 -21.04 -7.47 17.98
C TYR A 296 -20.65 -6.38 18.97
N ARG A 297 -19.75 -5.48 18.56
CA ARG A 297 -19.22 -4.41 19.40
C ARG A 297 -19.56 -3.05 18.83
N LYS A 298 -20.09 -2.17 19.68
CA LYS A 298 -20.22 -0.75 19.38
C LYS A 298 -18.98 -0.05 19.91
N MET A 299 -18.25 0.67 19.06
CA MET A 299 -17.03 1.37 19.51
C MET A 299 -17.37 2.60 20.37
N ASP A 300 -18.52 3.22 20.11
CA ASP A 300 -19.24 4.04 21.09
C ASP A 300 -20.56 3.34 21.46
N GLU A 301 -20.66 2.90 22.71
CA GLU A 301 -21.85 2.22 23.25
C GLU A 301 -23.05 3.17 23.45
N GLN A 302 -22.81 4.47 23.58
CA GLN A 302 -23.84 5.48 23.82
C GLN A 302 -24.44 6.05 22.53
N ALA A 303 -23.74 5.93 21.40
CA ALA A 303 -24.21 6.42 20.11
C ALA A 303 -25.33 5.54 19.50
N GLU A 304 -26.23 6.14 18.74
CA GLU A 304 -27.23 5.40 17.95
C GLU A 304 -26.63 4.99 16.59
N ASP A 305 -27.39 4.24 15.80
CA ASP A 305 -26.94 3.80 14.48
C ASP A 305 -26.99 4.93 13.45
N ALA A 306 -25.96 5.04 12.62
CA ALA A 306 -25.98 5.96 11.47
C ALA A 306 -27.02 5.50 10.44
N ASP A 307 -27.60 6.47 9.71
CA ASP A 307 -28.53 6.21 8.61
C ASP A 307 -27.97 5.18 7.61
N TYR A 308 -28.72 4.10 7.36
CA TYR A 308 -28.35 2.96 6.49
C TYR A 308 -27.12 2.15 6.95
N GLY A 309 -26.49 2.50 8.07
CA GLY A 309 -25.30 1.84 8.60
C GLY A 309 -25.54 0.37 8.93
N PRO A 310 -26.57 0.04 9.74
CA PRO A 310 -26.89 -1.34 10.07
C PRO A 310 -27.19 -2.22 8.84
N GLU A 311 -27.94 -1.71 7.87
CA GLU A 311 -28.26 -2.45 6.64
C GLU A 311 -27.03 -2.71 5.78
N HIS A 312 -26.13 -1.73 5.68
CA HIS A 312 -24.86 -1.89 4.98
C HIS A 312 -23.97 -2.89 5.72
N GLY A 313 -23.82 -2.77 7.04
CA GLY A 313 -23.02 -3.66 7.85
C GLY A 313 -23.54 -5.10 7.86
N LEU A 314 -24.87 -5.31 7.85
CA LEU A 314 -25.49 -6.62 7.64
C LEU A 314 -25.11 -7.21 6.27
N SER A 315 -25.17 -6.39 5.22
CA SER A 315 -24.86 -6.83 3.85
C SER A 315 -23.37 -7.19 3.70
N VAL A 316 -22.48 -6.39 4.26
CA VAL A 316 -21.03 -6.64 4.32
C VAL A 316 -20.74 -7.93 5.09
N THR A 317 -21.38 -8.12 6.24
CA THR A 317 -21.23 -9.33 7.07
C THR A 317 -21.76 -10.57 6.36
N SER A 318 -22.89 -10.46 5.68
CA SER A 318 -23.44 -11.51 4.81
C SER A 318 -22.48 -11.87 3.68
N ALA A 319 -21.86 -10.89 3.02
CA ALA A 319 -20.91 -11.12 1.94
C ALA A 319 -19.65 -11.88 2.43
N PHE A 320 -19.16 -11.57 3.63
CA PHE A 320 -18.07 -12.32 4.25
C PHE A 320 -18.51 -13.76 4.65
N LEU A 321 -19.66 -13.90 5.31
CA LEU A 321 -20.12 -15.18 5.88
C LEU A 321 -20.63 -16.16 4.83
N PHE A 322 -21.21 -15.69 3.73
CA PHE A 322 -21.87 -16.56 2.75
C PHE A 322 -21.37 -16.38 1.32
N GLY A 323 -20.69 -15.27 1.02
CA GLY A 323 -20.46 -14.86 -0.37
C GLY A 323 -21.77 -14.40 -1.04
N PRO A 324 -21.81 -14.31 -2.38
CA PRO A 324 -23.03 -13.99 -3.10
C PRO A 324 -24.07 -15.11 -2.92
N ILE A 325 -25.24 -14.78 -2.38
CA ILE A 325 -26.31 -15.76 -2.14
C ILE A 325 -27.14 -15.94 -3.41
N THR A 326 -27.39 -17.19 -3.83
CA THR A 326 -28.36 -17.44 -4.91
C THR A 326 -29.77 -17.45 -4.32
N PRO A 327 -30.71 -16.61 -4.81
CA PRO A 327 -32.10 -16.64 -4.36
C PRO A 327 -32.72 -18.04 -4.45
N GLY A 328 -33.43 -18.46 -3.41
CA GLY A 328 -34.04 -19.78 -3.30
C GLY A 328 -33.08 -20.94 -2.96
N ALA A 329 -31.77 -20.73 -3.03
CA ALA A 329 -30.77 -21.74 -2.70
C ALA A 329 -30.36 -21.69 -1.22
N GLU A 330 -29.60 -22.71 -0.79
CA GLU A 330 -28.91 -22.70 0.49
C GLU A 330 -27.62 -21.89 0.40
N ALA A 331 -27.42 -20.97 1.35
CA ALA A 331 -26.22 -20.17 1.46
C ALA A 331 -25.01 -21.05 1.85
N SER A 332 -23.83 -20.71 1.32
CA SER A 332 -22.61 -21.47 1.57
C SER A 332 -22.22 -21.45 3.04
N ARG A 333 -21.81 -22.60 3.60
CA ARG A 333 -21.31 -22.66 4.99
C ARG A 333 -20.20 -21.63 5.24
N PRO A 334 -20.24 -20.86 6.33
CA PRO A 334 -19.14 -19.94 6.69
C PRO A 334 -17.83 -20.67 7.00
N TYR A 335 -16.69 -20.04 6.69
CA TYR A 335 -15.37 -20.60 7.01
C TYR A 335 -15.00 -20.39 8.48
N SER A 336 -15.33 -19.22 9.04
CA SER A 336 -15.09 -18.88 10.44
C SER A 336 -16.26 -18.10 11.03
N PHE A 337 -16.23 -17.92 12.35
CA PHE A 337 -16.96 -16.86 13.01
C PHE A 337 -16.39 -15.49 12.63
N VAL A 338 -17.16 -14.43 12.92
CA VAL A 338 -16.75 -13.05 12.69
C VAL A 338 -17.18 -12.15 13.83
N ASP A 339 -16.33 -11.17 14.15
CA ASP A 339 -16.70 -10.06 15.01
C ASP A 339 -17.08 -8.86 14.14
N HIS A 340 -18.24 -8.26 14.42
CA HIS A 340 -18.68 -7.05 13.75
C HIS A 340 -18.47 -5.85 14.68
N LEU A 341 -17.72 -4.85 14.22
CA LEU A 341 -17.44 -3.65 14.98
C LEU A 341 -18.12 -2.46 14.29
N ARG A 342 -19.07 -1.83 14.98
CA ARG A 342 -19.67 -0.57 14.54
C ARG A 342 -18.67 0.56 14.80
N VAL A 343 -18.00 1.01 13.74
CA VAL A 343 -17.00 2.09 13.76
C VAL A 343 -17.54 3.42 13.22
N LEU A 344 -18.74 3.41 12.62
CA LEU A 344 -19.44 4.61 12.20
C LEU A 344 -20.86 4.57 12.79
N ASP A 345 -21.23 5.64 13.47
CA ASP A 345 -22.45 5.81 14.24
C ASP A 345 -23.06 7.20 13.97
N ASN A 346 -24.26 7.49 14.49
CA ASN A 346 -24.97 8.72 14.14
C ASN A 346 -24.32 10.02 14.68
N THR A 347 -23.37 9.94 15.61
CA THR A 347 -22.64 11.13 16.07
C THR A 347 -21.85 11.77 14.91
N SER A 348 -21.65 11.03 13.82
CA SER A 348 -21.12 11.57 12.56
C SER A 348 -21.90 12.77 12.03
N ASP A 349 -23.22 12.83 12.24
CA ASP A 349 -24.05 13.91 11.73
C ASP A 349 -23.86 15.21 12.54
N GLU A 350 -23.48 15.08 13.82
CA GLU A 350 -23.15 16.21 14.70
C GLU A 350 -21.70 16.70 14.49
N GLU A 351 -20.86 15.83 13.96
CA GLU A 351 -19.44 16.07 13.74
C GLU A 351 -19.12 16.53 12.31
N ASP A 352 -20.06 16.52 11.34
CA ASP A 352 -19.82 16.86 9.92
C ASP A 352 -18.98 18.16 9.76
N PRO A 353 -17.76 18.10 9.17
CA PRO A 353 -17.16 16.98 8.41
C PRO A 353 -16.07 16.19 9.16
N LEU A 354 -16.00 16.24 10.48
CA LEU A 354 -14.94 15.63 11.32
C LEU A 354 -15.14 14.14 11.64
N GLU A 355 -16.26 13.54 11.23
CA GLU A 355 -16.62 12.15 11.52
C GLU A 355 -15.56 11.14 11.04
N LEU A 356 -14.82 11.47 9.98
CA LEU A 356 -13.74 10.62 9.48
C LEU A 356 -12.59 10.45 10.48
N TYR A 357 -12.32 11.44 11.35
CA TYR A 357 -11.20 11.36 12.30
C TYR A 357 -11.56 10.47 13.48
N ARG A 358 -12.77 10.62 14.01
CA ARG A 358 -13.31 9.72 15.03
C ARG A 358 -13.37 8.28 14.54
N THR A 359 -13.89 8.08 13.33
CA THR A 359 -13.92 6.75 12.68
C THR A 359 -12.51 6.17 12.53
N LEU A 360 -11.53 6.99 12.10
CA LEU A 360 -10.13 6.56 12.02
C LEU A 360 -9.57 6.18 13.40
N GLY A 361 -9.94 6.89 14.46
CA GLY A 361 -9.56 6.59 15.84
C GLY A 361 -10.03 5.21 16.29
N PHE A 362 -11.28 4.84 15.98
CA PHE A 362 -11.80 3.49 16.25
C PHE A 362 -11.09 2.39 15.44
N ILE A 363 -10.73 2.69 14.19
CA ILE A 363 -9.94 1.77 13.35
C ILE A 363 -8.53 1.60 13.94
N GLU A 364 -7.89 2.69 14.34
CA GLU A 364 -6.58 2.67 15.00
C GLU A 364 -6.62 1.86 16.30
N GLU A 365 -7.60 2.09 17.18
CA GLU A 365 -7.79 1.33 18.42
C GLU A 365 -7.90 -0.18 18.12
N THR A 366 -8.69 -0.54 17.12
CA THR A 366 -8.88 -1.95 16.72
C THR A 366 -7.58 -2.59 16.23
N LEU A 367 -6.81 -1.88 15.41
CA LEU A 367 -5.53 -2.36 14.88
C LEU A 367 -4.47 -2.48 15.98
N LEU A 368 -4.40 -1.50 16.89
CA LEU A 368 -3.47 -1.49 18.03
C LEU A 368 -3.78 -2.58 19.05
N ALA A 369 -5.05 -2.92 19.25
CA ALA A 369 -5.46 -4.02 20.13
C ALA A 369 -4.89 -5.38 19.69
N GLY A 370 -4.54 -5.54 18.41
CA GLY A 370 -3.83 -6.72 17.89
C GLY A 370 -4.63 -8.02 18.02
N GLN A 371 -5.96 -7.94 18.06
CA GLN A 371 -6.83 -9.09 18.32
C GLN A 371 -7.14 -9.92 17.07
N TYR A 372 -7.01 -9.35 15.87
CA TYR A 372 -7.48 -9.96 14.62
C TYR A 372 -6.32 -10.25 13.66
N GLU A 373 -6.43 -11.35 12.91
CA GLU A 373 -5.51 -11.67 11.80
C GLU A 373 -6.07 -11.18 10.45
N PHE A 374 -7.40 -11.06 10.35
CA PHE A 374 -8.12 -10.72 9.13
C PHE A 374 -9.11 -9.60 9.41
N ILE A 375 -9.07 -8.53 8.62
CA ILE A 375 -9.95 -7.36 8.81
C ILE A 375 -10.53 -6.94 7.48
N ASN A 376 -11.81 -6.58 7.44
CA ASN A 376 -12.40 -5.89 6.30
C ASN A 376 -12.74 -4.44 6.66
N LEU A 377 -12.48 -3.54 5.71
CA LEU A 377 -12.93 -2.15 5.74
C LEU A 377 -13.63 -1.81 4.43
N SER A 378 -14.94 -1.63 4.51
CA SER A 378 -15.81 -1.28 3.38
C SER A 378 -16.26 0.19 3.42
N LEU A 379 -15.49 1.03 4.12
CA LEU A 379 -15.72 2.46 4.32
C LEU A 379 -14.41 3.25 4.21
N GLY A 380 -14.51 4.57 4.11
CA GLY A 380 -13.37 5.47 4.05
C GLY A 380 -13.76 6.82 3.45
N PRO A 381 -12.81 7.77 3.36
CA PRO A 381 -13.06 9.07 2.73
C PRO A 381 -13.55 8.93 1.29
N ASP A 382 -14.47 9.80 0.89
CA ASP A 382 -14.91 9.99 -0.50
C ASP A 382 -13.92 10.90 -1.24
N LEU A 383 -12.67 10.44 -1.30
CA LEU A 383 -11.56 11.21 -1.84
C LEU A 383 -10.69 10.31 -2.74
N PRO A 384 -10.66 10.57 -4.07
CA PRO A 384 -9.69 9.96 -4.97
C PRO A 384 -8.25 10.26 -4.53
N VAL A 385 -7.36 9.31 -4.77
CA VAL A 385 -5.99 9.41 -4.26
C VAL A 385 -5.18 10.44 -5.04
N GLU A 386 -4.28 11.13 -4.32
CA GLU A 386 -3.34 12.11 -4.89
C GLU A 386 -1.90 11.60 -4.80
N ASP A 387 -1.04 12.03 -5.73
CA ASP A 387 0.34 11.53 -5.80
C ASP A 387 1.34 12.35 -4.94
N LYS A 388 1.00 13.60 -4.60
CA LYS A 388 1.93 14.52 -3.92
C LYS A 388 1.96 14.35 -2.40
N ASP A 389 0.82 14.08 -1.79
CA ASP A 389 0.65 14.08 -0.35
C ASP A 389 -0.14 12.86 0.11
N ILE A 390 0.15 12.40 1.32
CA ILE A 390 -0.46 11.21 1.91
C ILE A 390 -1.63 11.64 2.78
N HIS A 391 -2.73 10.89 2.72
CA HIS A 391 -3.88 11.12 3.59
C HIS A 391 -3.69 10.47 4.97
N ALA A 392 -4.22 11.09 6.02
CA ALA A 392 -4.11 10.61 7.40
C ALA A 392 -4.51 9.14 7.53
N TRP A 393 -5.70 8.78 7.02
CA TRP A 393 -6.17 7.38 6.94
C TRP A 393 -5.16 6.42 6.33
N THR A 394 -4.57 6.75 5.18
CA THR A 394 -3.55 5.88 4.60
C THR A 394 -2.32 5.79 5.50
N ALA A 395 -1.81 6.94 5.97
CA ALA A 395 -0.61 6.99 6.80
C ALA A 395 -0.75 6.11 8.06
N VAL A 396 -1.86 6.26 8.78
CA VAL A 396 -2.18 5.49 9.99
C VAL A 396 -2.27 4.00 9.68
N ILE A 397 -3.12 3.61 8.72
CA ILE A 397 -3.39 2.20 8.41
C ILE A 397 -2.13 1.50 7.89
N ASP A 398 -1.39 2.10 6.95
CA ASP A 398 -0.16 1.48 6.44
C ASP A 398 0.91 1.33 7.53
N ASN A 399 1.03 2.32 8.42
CA ASN A 399 1.99 2.27 9.52
C ASN A 399 1.65 1.14 10.51
N LEU A 400 0.36 0.92 10.83
CA LEU A 400 -0.07 -0.13 11.74
C LEU A 400 0.02 -1.54 11.12
N LEU A 401 -0.09 -1.65 9.79
CA LEU A 401 -0.01 -2.93 9.07
C LEU A 401 1.39 -3.31 8.58
N ARG A 402 2.42 -2.52 8.91
CA ARG A 402 3.78 -2.67 8.38
C ARG A 402 4.48 -4.00 8.72
N ASP A 403 3.99 -4.74 9.71
CA ASP A 403 4.55 -6.02 10.14
C ASP A 403 4.00 -7.24 9.37
N GLY A 404 2.95 -7.06 8.56
CA GLY A 404 2.34 -8.12 7.75
C GLY A 404 1.64 -9.23 8.53
N ARG A 405 1.37 -9.04 9.82
CA ARG A 405 0.64 -10.01 10.66
C ARG A 405 -0.87 -9.94 10.47
N VAL A 406 -1.38 -8.85 9.90
CA VAL A 406 -2.81 -8.66 9.62
C VAL A 406 -3.01 -8.52 8.12
N LEU A 407 -3.93 -9.31 7.55
CA LEU A 407 -4.43 -9.11 6.19
C LEU A 407 -5.72 -8.32 6.24
N MET A 408 -5.64 -7.06 5.83
CA MET A 408 -6.80 -6.17 5.74
C MET A 408 -7.26 -6.02 4.28
N THR A 409 -8.54 -6.26 4.01
CA THR A 409 -9.18 -5.93 2.73
C THR A 409 -9.82 -4.55 2.78
N VAL A 410 -9.63 -3.76 1.71
CA VAL A 410 -10.20 -2.41 1.60
C VAL A 410 -10.94 -2.27 0.28
N ALA A 411 -12.19 -1.77 0.32
CA ALA A 411 -12.99 -1.49 -0.87
C ALA A 411 -12.41 -0.33 -1.69
N ALA A 412 -12.16 -0.56 -2.99
CA ALA A 412 -11.45 0.37 -3.87
C ALA A 412 -12.16 1.72 -4.11
N GLY A 413 -13.48 1.78 -3.95
CA GLY A 413 -14.32 2.94 -4.26
C GLY A 413 -15.33 2.63 -5.38
N ASN A 414 -16.43 3.37 -5.40
CA ASN A 414 -17.55 3.19 -6.34
C ASN A 414 -17.70 4.38 -7.32
N ASN A 415 -16.63 5.13 -7.52
CA ASN A 415 -16.54 6.35 -8.34
C ASN A 415 -16.00 6.11 -9.77
N GLY A 416 -15.94 4.86 -10.24
CA GLY A 416 -15.33 4.49 -11.52
C GLY A 416 -16.01 5.05 -12.78
N GLU A 417 -17.22 5.60 -12.66
CA GLU A 417 -17.96 6.29 -13.72
C GLU A 417 -17.72 7.81 -13.73
N MET A 418 -17.00 8.34 -12.74
CA MET A 418 -16.60 9.74 -12.69
C MET A 418 -15.59 10.06 -13.79
N ASP A 419 -15.32 11.36 -13.99
CA ASP A 419 -14.40 11.82 -15.02
C ASP A 419 -12.97 11.27 -14.81
N GLN A 420 -12.50 10.43 -15.73
CA GLN A 420 -11.18 9.81 -15.66
C GLN A 420 -10.02 10.81 -15.89
N PRO A 421 -10.07 11.73 -16.87
CA PRO A 421 -9.00 12.71 -17.09
C PRO A 421 -8.69 13.61 -15.89
N SER A 422 -9.70 14.00 -15.11
CA SER A 422 -9.51 14.76 -13.86
C SER A 422 -8.96 13.92 -12.70
N GLY A 423 -8.91 12.60 -12.83
CA GLY A 423 -8.53 11.68 -11.76
C GLY A 423 -9.67 11.34 -10.79
N ASN A 424 -10.89 11.84 -11.03
CA ASN A 424 -12.04 11.61 -10.15
C ASN A 424 -12.52 10.16 -10.13
N ALA A 425 -12.14 9.35 -11.13
CA ALA A 425 -12.41 7.91 -11.16
C ALA A 425 -11.35 7.04 -10.48
N ARG A 426 -10.27 7.65 -9.95
CA ARG A 426 -9.18 6.89 -9.30
C ARG A 426 -9.66 6.21 -8.03
N ILE A 427 -8.94 5.16 -7.62
CA ILE A 427 -9.10 4.52 -6.32
C ILE A 427 -9.18 5.57 -5.20
N GLN A 428 -9.99 5.28 -4.19
CA GLN A 428 -10.25 6.22 -3.09
C GLN A 428 -9.46 5.83 -1.85
N VAL A 429 -9.14 6.81 -1.00
CA VAL A 429 -8.49 6.58 0.29
C VAL A 429 -9.37 5.68 1.19
N PRO A 430 -8.84 4.68 1.91
CA PRO A 430 -7.44 4.27 2.03
C PRO A 430 -7.07 3.07 1.14
N ALA A 431 -7.75 2.85 0.02
CA ALA A 431 -7.48 1.70 -0.86
C ALA A 431 -6.12 1.77 -1.58
N ASP A 432 -5.41 2.89 -1.44
CA ASP A 432 -4.04 3.14 -1.89
C ASP A 432 -2.97 2.67 -0.91
N CYS A 433 -3.34 2.21 0.29
CA CYS A 433 -2.42 1.61 1.23
C CYS A 433 -1.57 0.50 0.57
N VAL A 434 -0.27 0.48 0.82
CA VAL A 434 0.63 -0.56 0.30
C VAL A 434 0.52 -1.86 1.10
N ASN A 435 0.18 -1.79 2.39
CA ASN A 435 0.15 -2.97 3.25
C ASN A 435 -1.20 -3.71 3.21
N VAL A 436 -2.28 -3.09 2.71
CA VAL A 436 -3.61 -3.72 2.53
C VAL A 436 -3.74 -4.53 1.23
N LEU A 437 -4.82 -5.31 1.12
CA LEU A 437 -5.33 -5.84 -0.14
C LEU A 437 -6.51 -4.98 -0.61
N SER A 438 -6.28 -4.14 -1.61
CA SER A 438 -7.29 -3.29 -2.25
C SER A 438 -8.12 -4.09 -3.24
N VAL A 439 -9.45 -4.06 -3.09
CA VAL A 439 -10.37 -4.92 -3.82
C VAL A 439 -11.37 -4.10 -4.62
N GLY A 440 -11.33 -4.26 -5.94
CA GLY A 440 -12.35 -3.75 -6.86
C GLY A 440 -13.44 -4.79 -7.15
N ALA A 441 -14.46 -4.38 -7.91
CA ALA A 441 -15.61 -5.21 -8.23
C ALA A 441 -15.57 -5.72 -9.69
N ALA A 442 -15.86 -7.01 -9.88
CA ALA A 442 -16.10 -7.64 -11.17
C ALA A 442 -17.59 -7.85 -11.41
N THR A 443 -17.98 -7.85 -12.69
CA THR A 443 -19.37 -7.91 -13.15
C THR A 443 -20.04 -9.27 -13.00
N SER A 444 -19.26 -10.36 -12.99
CA SER A 444 -19.73 -11.74 -13.10
C SER A 444 -18.84 -12.74 -12.35
N MET A 445 -19.42 -13.87 -11.94
CA MET A 445 -18.72 -15.04 -11.38
C MET A 445 -18.25 -16.04 -12.45
N THR A 446 -18.69 -15.88 -13.70
CA THR A 446 -18.28 -16.78 -14.78
C THR A 446 -16.85 -16.46 -15.26
N ALA A 447 -16.35 -17.24 -16.21
CA ALA A 447 -15.09 -16.94 -16.90
C ALA A 447 -15.18 -15.66 -17.75
N ASP A 448 -16.39 -15.27 -18.14
CA ASP A 448 -16.68 -14.03 -18.85
C ASP A 448 -17.05 -12.95 -17.82
N TRP A 449 -16.07 -12.14 -17.46
CA TRP A 449 -16.21 -11.07 -16.49
C TRP A 449 -15.39 -9.86 -16.94
N ASP A 450 -15.84 -8.68 -16.52
CA ASP A 450 -15.08 -7.44 -16.64
C ASP A 450 -15.12 -6.67 -15.31
N ARG A 451 -14.38 -5.56 -15.22
CA ARG A 451 -14.52 -4.59 -14.13
C ARG A 451 -15.94 -4.01 -14.15
N SER A 452 -16.63 -3.99 -13.02
CA SER A 452 -17.91 -3.29 -12.90
C SER A 452 -17.72 -1.79 -13.13
N SER A 453 -18.64 -1.14 -13.85
CA SER A 453 -18.48 0.26 -14.30
C SER A 453 -18.21 1.23 -13.14
N TYR A 454 -18.91 1.06 -12.03
CA TYR A 454 -18.74 1.84 -10.80
C TYR A 454 -17.41 1.58 -10.07
N SER A 455 -16.72 0.46 -10.28
CA SER A 455 -15.51 0.13 -9.50
C SER A 455 -14.40 1.13 -9.81
N ALA A 456 -13.80 1.76 -8.81
CA ALA A 456 -12.71 2.72 -9.02
C ALA A 456 -11.52 2.12 -9.82
N LEU A 457 -10.80 3.01 -10.51
CA LEU A 457 -9.68 2.68 -11.40
C LEU A 457 -8.34 3.01 -10.74
N GLY A 458 -7.28 2.28 -11.08
CA GLY A 458 -5.92 2.69 -10.81
C GLY A 458 -5.47 3.89 -11.66
N PRO A 459 -4.16 4.20 -11.65
CA PRO A 459 -3.16 3.63 -10.76
C PRO A 459 -3.34 4.14 -9.32
N GLY A 460 -2.80 3.38 -8.37
CA GLY A 460 -2.54 3.88 -7.03
C GLY A 460 -1.39 4.89 -7.01
N ARG A 461 -0.89 5.21 -5.82
CA ARG A 461 0.26 6.11 -5.66
C ARG A 461 1.56 5.41 -6.06
N ARG A 462 2.63 6.19 -6.16
CA ARG A 462 3.99 5.66 -6.35
C ARG A 462 4.75 5.80 -5.03
N PRO A 463 5.21 4.69 -4.43
CA PRO A 463 5.00 3.28 -4.80
C PRO A 463 3.61 2.73 -4.44
N GLY A 464 3.22 1.56 -4.98
CA GLY A 464 1.87 0.99 -4.83
C GLY A 464 0.98 1.21 -6.06
N VAL A 465 1.56 1.13 -7.26
CA VAL A 465 0.94 1.62 -8.51
C VAL A 465 -0.21 0.73 -8.97
N ILE A 466 -0.07 -0.59 -8.84
CA ILE A 466 -1.09 -1.53 -9.30
C ILE A 466 -2.19 -1.60 -8.25
N LYS A 467 -3.25 -0.83 -8.50
CA LYS A 467 -4.47 -0.80 -7.70
C LYS A 467 -5.71 -0.76 -8.62
N PRO A 468 -6.86 -1.33 -8.21
CA PRO A 468 -7.00 -2.26 -7.08
C PRO A 468 -6.03 -3.43 -7.22
N ASP A 469 -5.64 -4.07 -6.11
CA ASP A 469 -4.68 -5.19 -6.21
C ASP A 469 -5.31 -6.34 -6.99
N VAL A 470 -6.58 -6.62 -6.70
CA VAL A 470 -7.38 -7.69 -7.32
C VAL A 470 -8.84 -7.24 -7.47
N LEU A 471 -9.59 -7.95 -8.32
CA LEU A 471 -11.04 -7.88 -8.34
C LEU A 471 -11.66 -9.11 -7.68
N ALA A 472 -12.82 -8.94 -7.07
CA ALA A 472 -13.73 -10.02 -6.71
C ALA A 472 -15.12 -9.71 -7.26
N PHE A 473 -15.99 -10.71 -7.40
CA PHE A 473 -17.36 -10.44 -7.83
C PHE A 473 -18.03 -9.48 -6.84
N GLY A 474 -18.53 -8.35 -7.36
CA GLY A 474 -19.20 -7.31 -6.58
C GLY A 474 -20.57 -6.93 -7.12
N GLY A 475 -21.00 -7.59 -8.20
CA GLY A 475 -22.28 -7.36 -8.85
C GLY A 475 -22.24 -6.35 -10.00
N SER A 476 -23.25 -6.42 -10.86
CA SER A 476 -23.53 -5.54 -11.98
C SER A 476 -25.04 -5.42 -12.19
N SER A 477 -25.47 -4.57 -13.12
CA SER A 477 -26.88 -4.48 -13.52
C SER A 477 -27.43 -5.78 -14.16
N GLN A 478 -26.55 -6.67 -14.64
CA GLN A 478 -26.93 -7.96 -15.24
C GLN A 478 -26.89 -9.11 -14.22
N GLN A 479 -26.00 -9.03 -13.23
CA GLN A 479 -25.84 -10.05 -12.20
C GLN A 479 -25.59 -9.38 -10.85
N TYR A 480 -26.62 -9.30 -10.00
CA TYR A 480 -26.51 -8.70 -8.67
C TYR A 480 -25.75 -9.59 -7.68
N PHE A 481 -25.10 -8.95 -6.72
CA PHE A 481 -24.56 -9.61 -5.53
C PHE A 481 -25.67 -9.62 -4.47
N HIS A 482 -26.29 -10.76 -4.20
CA HIS A 482 -27.35 -10.80 -3.19
C HIS A 482 -26.77 -11.03 -1.79
N THR A 483 -27.21 -10.21 -0.84
CA THR A 483 -26.87 -10.27 0.59
C THR A 483 -28.13 -10.46 1.43
N LEU A 484 -27.98 -10.84 2.69
CA LEU A 484 -29.11 -10.83 3.62
C LEU A 484 -29.66 -9.42 3.82
N ALA A 485 -30.99 -9.33 3.85
CA ALA A 485 -31.73 -8.12 4.18
C ALA A 485 -32.13 -8.12 5.67
N PRO A 486 -32.42 -6.94 6.26
CA PRO A 486 -32.95 -6.86 7.61
C PRO A 486 -34.22 -7.68 7.81
N GLY A 487 -34.39 -8.20 9.02
CA GLY A 487 -35.49 -9.07 9.41
C GLY A 487 -35.03 -10.41 9.99
N LYS A 488 -35.89 -11.06 10.77
CA LYS A 488 -35.62 -12.36 11.41
C LYS A 488 -35.70 -13.55 10.44
N GLY A 489 -36.21 -13.33 9.23
CA GLY A 489 -36.26 -14.34 8.17
C GLY A 489 -35.05 -14.25 7.23
N PRO A 490 -34.66 -15.35 6.57
CA PRO A 490 -33.57 -15.36 5.60
C PRO A 490 -34.01 -14.75 4.26
N VAL A 491 -34.27 -13.45 4.26
CA VAL A 491 -34.59 -12.66 3.07
C VAL A 491 -33.29 -12.13 2.47
N VAL A 492 -33.22 -12.08 1.13
CA VAL A 492 -32.08 -11.54 0.41
C VAL A 492 -32.45 -10.32 -0.42
N ALA A 493 -31.54 -9.36 -0.47
CA ALA A 493 -31.65 -8.14 -1.26
C ALA A 493 -30.55 -8.11 -2.35
N PRO A 494 -30.87 -7.59 -3.55
CA PRO A 494 -29.86 -7.38 -4.59
C PRO A 494 -28.99 -6.16 -4.26
N SER A 495 -27.67 -6.35 -4.29
CA SER A 495 -26.68 -5.33 -4.00
C SER A 495 -25.61 -5.28 -5.11
N LEU A 496 -24.91 -4.15 -5.20
CA LEU A 496 -23.72 -3.99 -6.06
C LEU A 496 -22.77 -2.97 -5.43
N GLY A 497 -21.46 -3.25 -5.47
CA GLY A 497 -20.47 -2.37 -4.87
C GLY A 497 -19.15 -3.05 -4.53
N THR A 498 -18.08 -2.26 -4.49
CA THR A 498 -16.79 -2.71 -3.96
C THR A 498 -16.85 -3.07 -2.48
N SER A 499 -17.80 -2.48 -1.72
CA SER A 499 -18.12 -2.81 -0.33
C SER A 499 -18.52 -4.27 -0.11
N PHE A 500 -18.99 -4.99 -1.14
CA PHE A 500 -19.32 -6.42 -1.09
C PHE A 500 -18.21 -7.30 -1.70
N ALA A 501 -17.51 -6.78 -2.70
CA ALA A 501 -16.36 -7.47 -3.29
C ALA A 501 -15.21 -7.65 -2.27
N ALA A 502 -14.92 -6.62 -1.47
CA ALA A 502 -13.87 -6.64 -0.44
C ALA A 502 -14.05 -7.75 0.62
N PRO A 503 -15.20 -7.85 1.33
CA PRO A 503 -15.43 -8.94 2.28
C PRO A 503 -15.53 -10.31 1.60
N TYR A 504 -15.98 -10.39 0.34
CA TYR A 504 -15.95 -11.64 -0.43
C TYR A 504 -14.53 -12.09 -0.79
N ALA A 505 -13.59 -11.16 -1.02
CA ALA A 505 -12.18 -11.48 -1.14
C ALA A 505 -11.58 -11.93 0.21
N LEU A 506 -11.93 -11.26 1.32
CA LEU A 506 -11.49 -11.66 2.66
C LEU A 506 -11.98 -13.05 3.03
N ARG A 507 -13.22 -13.39 2.65
CA ARG A 507 -13.79 -14.73 2.79
C ARG A 507 -12.88 -15.81 2.21
N LYS A 508 -12.26 -15.57 1.05
CA LYS A 508 -11.33 -16.50 0.42
C LYS A 508 -10.04 -16.63 1.24
N ALA A 509 -9.49 -15.53 1.73
CA ALA A 509 -8.32 -15.53 2.61
C ALA A 509 -8.56 -16.38 3.88
N VAL A 510 -9.69 -16.13 4.54
CA VAL A 510 -10.08 -16.86 5.76
C VAL A 510 -10.39 -18.32 5.46
N GLY A 511 -10.99 -18.63 4.31
CA GLY A 511 -11.17 -20.00 3.86
C GLY A 511 -9.84 -20.75 3.68
N ILE A 512 -8.80 -20.07 3.17
CA ILE A 512 -7.46 -20.67 3.03
C ILE A 512 -6.90 -21.00 4.41
N ARG A 513 -6.99 -20.06 5.37
CA ARG A 513 -6.60 -20.28 6.77
C ARG A 513 -7.41 -21.41 7.41
N ALA A 514 -8.72 -21.49 7.17
CA ALA A 514 -9.59 -22.50 7.76
C ALA A 514 -9.30 -23.92 7.22
N ILE A 515 -8.93 -24.04 5.95
CA ILE A 515 -8.64 -25.33 5.31
C ILE A 515 -7.21 -25.77 5.57
N LEU A 516 -6.22 -24.90 5.33
CA LEU A 516 -4.78 -25.23 5.37
C LEU A 516 -4.12 -24.94 6.73
N GLY A 517 -4.82 -24.30 7.67
CA GLY A 517 -4.32 -24.02 9.00
C GLY A 517 -3.33 -22.86 9.09
N GLU A 518 -2.50 -22.89 10.13
CA GLU A 518 -1.57 -21.82 10.50
C GLU A 518 -0.25 -21.80 9.71
N GLU A 519 -0.01 -22.79 8.83
CA GLU A 519 1.25 -22.89 8.09
C GLU A 519 1.54 -21.67 7.19
N LEU A 520 0.49 -21.01 6.68
CA LEU A 520 0.61 -19.83 5.83
C LEU A 520 0.46 -18.54 6.66
N SER A 521 1.40 -17.60 6.57
CA SER A 521 1.17 -16.29 7.19
C SER A 521 0.06 -15.50 6.46
N PRO A 522 -0.59 -14.52 7.08
CA PRO A 522 -1.54 -13.63 6.38
C PRO A 522 -0.91 -12.94 5.16
N LEU A 523 0.37 -12.56 5.24
CA LEU A 523 1.13 -12.07 4.09
C LEU A 523 1.31 -13.11 2.98
N ALA A 524 1.53 -14.39 3.31
CA ALA A 524 1.60 -15.47 2.32
C ALA A 524 0.24 -15.73 1.67
N ILE A 525 -0.86 -15.62 2.43
CA ILE A 525 -2.22 -15.69 1.90
C ILE A 525 -2.48 -14.54 0.93
N LYS A 526 -2.10 -13.30 1.27
CA LYS A 526 -2.16 -12.14 0.36
C LYS A 526 -1.41 -12.42 -0.95
N ALA A 527 -0.17 -12.91 -0.84
CA ALA A 527 0.65 -13.25 -2.00
C ALA A 527 0.01 -14.34 -2.85
N LEU A 528 -0.59 -15.36 -2.23
CA LEU A 528 -1.26 -16.46 -2.90
C LEU A 528 -2.53 -16.01 -3.65
N LEU A 529 -3.33 -15.12 -3.05
CA LEU A 529 -4.50 -14.53 -3.71
C LEU A 529 -4.10 -13.75 -4.97
N ILE A 530 -3.10 -12.87 -4.85
CA ILE A 530 -2.56 -12.13 -6.00
C ILE A 530 -1.96 -13.07 -7.05
N HIS A 531 -1.25 -14.12 -6.61
CA HIS A 531 -0.66 -15.12 -7.49
C HIS A 531 -1.72 -15.87 -8.31
N CYS A 532 -2.87 -16.18 -7.72
CA CYS A 532 -3.94 -16.92 -8.37
C CYS A 532 -4.95 -16.03 -9.10
N ALA A 533 -4.84 -14.70 -8.98
CA ALA A 533 -5.64 -13.76 -9.75
C ALA A 533 -5.41 -13.95 -11.27
N LYS A 534 -6.50 -13.88 -12.03
CA LYS A 534 -6.51 -14.08 -13.48
C LYS A 534 -6.99 -12.81 -14.16
N ARG A 535 -6.30 -12.39 -15.22
CA ARG A 535 -6.74 -11.33 -16.13
C ARG A 535 -6.51 -11.77 -17.57
N SER A 536 -7.35 -11.27 -18.47
CA SER A 536 -7.12 -11.44 -19.91
C SER A 536 -5.99 -10.53 -20.39
N LYS A 537 -5.51 -10.72 -21.62
CA LYS A 537 -4.43 -9.89 -22.19
C LYS A 537 -4.91 -8.50 -22.60
N GLU A 538 -6.20 -8.37 -22.86
CA GLU A 538 -6.88 -7.17 -23.31
C GLU A 538 -7.16 -6.20 -22.14
N GLN A 539 -7.25 -6.74 -20.92
CA GLN A 539 -7.47 -5.97 -19.70
C GLN A 539 -6.20 -5.26 -19.22
N THR A 540 -6.35 -4.01 -18.78
CA THR A 540 -5.23 -3.21 -18.26
C THR A 540 -5.08 -3.36 -16.75
N ALA A 541 -3.84 -3.27 -16.26
CA ALA A 541 -3.57 -3.30 -14.81
C ALA A 541 -4.27 -2.14 -14.06
N THR A 542 -4.46 -1.00 -14.73
CA THR A 542 -5.23 0.14 -14.22
C THR A 542 -6.69 -0.22 -13.96
N ALA A 543 -7.31 -1.07 -14.78
CA ALA A 543 -8.71 -1.45 -14.60
C ALA A 543 -8.89 -2.62 -13.64
N VAL A 544 -8.04 -3.65 -13.73
CA VAL A 544 -8.28 -4.93 -13.05
C VAL A 544 -7.19 -5.36 -12.06
N GLY A 545 -6.15 -4.54 -11.88
CA GLY A 545 -5.02 -4.89 -11.05
C GLY A 545 -4.25 -6.10 -11.58
N TRP A 546 -3.97 -7.05 -10.69
CA TRP A 546 -3.43 -8.36 -11.03
C TRP A 546 -4.48 -9.32 -11.60
N GLY A 547 -5.76 -8.93 -11.57
CA GLY A 547 -6.88 -9.69 -12.13
C GLY A 547 -7.95 -10.03 -11.11
N LYS A 548 -8.95 -10.81 -11.54
CA LYS A 548 -10.02 -11.31 -10.68
C LYS A 548 -9.57 -12.57 -9.93
N LEU A 549 -9.92 -12.65 -8.65
CA LEU A 549 -9.72 -13.85 -7.83
C LEU A 549 -10.58 -15.02 -8.34
N PRO A 550 -10.08 -16.26 -8.33
CA PRO A 550 -10.90 -17.43 -8.59
C PRO A 550 -12.10 -17.51 -7.64
N ASP A 551 -13.27 -17.86 -8.18
CA ASP A 551 -14.49 -17.98 -7.39
C ASP A 551 -14.47 -19.19 -6.46
N ASN A 552 -13.95 -20.34 -6.94
CA ASN A 552 -13.72 -21.52 -6.11
C ASN A 552 -12.36 -21.43 -5.41
N ILE A 553 -12.36 -21.63 -4.08
CA ILE A 553 -11.13 -21.65 -3.27
C ILE A 553 -10.18 -22.78 -3.67
N MET A 554 -10.70 -23.91 -4.15
CA MET A 554 -9.89 -25.05 -4.58
C MET A 554 -8.95 -24.70 -5.72
N ASP A 555 -9.35 -23.79 -6.62
CA ASP A 555 -8.51 -23.30 -7.72
C ASP A 555 -7.28 -22.50 -7.21
N ILE A 556 -7.32 -22.06 -5.96
CA ILE A 556 -6.24 -21.31 -5.29
C ILE A 556 -5.31 -22.26 -4.52
N ILE A 557 -5.88 -23.22 -3.77
CA ILE A 557 -5.12 -24.06 -2.84
C ILE A 557 -4.69 -25.41 -3.41
N THR A 558 -5.20 -25.80 -4.58
CA THR A 558 -4.79 -27.04 -5.26
C THR A 558 -3.98 -26.78 -6.53
N CYS A 559 -3.28 -27.83 -6.95
CA CYS A 559 -2.51 -27.92 -8.18
C CYS A 559 -3.00 -29.11 -9.01
N GLN A 560 -3.15 -28.88 -10.30
CA GLN A 560 -3.43 -29.93 -11.28
C GLN A 560 -2.14 -30.72 -11.58
N ASP A 561 -2.27 -31.84 -12.27
CA ASP A 561 -1.13 -32.61 -12.78
C ASP A 561 -0.20 -31.73 -13.60
N GLY A 562 1.11 -31.90 -13.40
CA GLY A 562 2.13 -31.05 -14.03
C GLY A 562 2.23 -29.65 -13.45
N VAL A 563 1.53 -29.32 -12.36
CA VAL A 563 1.65 -28.04 -11.66
C VAL A 563 2.17 -28.27 -10.25
N ALA A 564 3.15 -27.45 -9.85
CA ALA A 564 3.59 -27.37 -8.47
C ALA A 564 3.61 -25.91 -8.02
N ARG A 565 3.00 -25.62 -6.87
CA ARG A 565 2.99 -24.30 -6.24
C ARG A 565 3.69 -24.35 -4.88
N ILE A 566 4.79 -23.62 -4.76
CA ILE A 566 5.66 -23.60 -3.59
C ILE A 566 5.56 -22.25 -2.88
N VAL A 567 5.38 -22.30 -1.56
CA VAL A 567 5.29 -21.14 -0.67
C VAL A 567 6.61 -20.95 0.09
N TYR A 568 7.16 -19.76 -0.02
CA TYR A 568 8.29 -19.26 0.75
C TYR A 568 7.78 -18.11 1.62
N GLN A 569 8.15 -18.12 2.89
CA GLN A 569 7.83 -17.03 3.81
C GLN A 569 8.96 -16.86 4.82
N GLY A 570 9.27 -15.62 5.18
CA GLY A 570 10.38 -15.34 6.10
C GLY A 570 10.61 -13.84 6.27
N THR A 571 11.82 -13.50 6.73
CA THR A 571 12.23 -12.11 6.94
C THR A 571 13.56 -11.82 6.24
N LEU A 572 13.66 -10.67 5.58
CA LEU A 572 14.90 -10.19 4.96
C LEU A 572 15.63 -9.20 5.88
N GLN A 573 16.95 -9.16 5.78
CA GLN A 573 17.80 -8.22 6.52
C GLN A 573 18.26 -7.07 5.62
N PRO A 574 18.24 -5.81 6.09
CA PRO A 574 18.67 -4.65 5.30
C PRO A 574 20.06 -4.81 4.69
N GLY A 575 20.18 -4.55 3.39
CA GLY A 575 21.46 -4.60 2.66
C GLY A 575 22.06 -6.00 2.49
N LYS A 576 21.33 -7.05 2.88
CA LYS A 576 21.76 -8.45 2.71
C LYS A 576 21.06 -9.08 1.51
N TYR A 577 21.69 -10.14 1.01
CA TYR A 577 21.21 -10.94 -0.11
C TYR A 577 20.74 -12.30 0.40
N LEU A 578 19.56 -12.71 -0.03
CA LEU A 578 19.01 -14.05 0.18
C LEU A 578 18.84 -14.72 -1.19
N ARG A 579 19.40 -15.90 -1.36
CA ARG A 579 19.16 -16.74 -2.53
C ARG A 579 18.03 -17.71 -2.23
N ALA A 580 16.98 -17.71 -3.04
CA ALA A 580 15.90 -18.68 -2.98
C ALA A 580 16.00 -19.62 -4.18
N LEU A 581 16.18 -20.92 -3.94
CA LEU A 581 16.18 -21.94 -4.98
C LEU A 581 14.76 -22.12 -5.53
N LEU A 582 14.60 -22.24 -6.85
CA LEU A 582 13.38 -22.72 -7.49
C LEU A 582 13.51 -24.25 -7.64
N PRO A 583 12.75 -25.04 -6.88
CA PRO A 583 12.90 -26.49 -6.85
C PRO A 583 12.41 -27.10 -8.17
N ILE A 584 13.22 -27.98 -8.73
CA ILE A 584 12.88 -28.77 -9.91
C ILE A 584 13.17 -30.26 -9.63
N PRO A 585 12.45 -31.21 -10.24
CA PRO A 585 12.72 -32.63 -10.05
C PRO A 585 14.18 -32.99 -10.38
N ALA A 586 14.73 -34.03 -9.72
CA ALA A 586 16.07 -34.55 -10.02
C ALA A 586 16.25 -34.94 -11.51
N GLY A 587 15.19 -35.46 -12.14
CA GLY A 587 15.16 -35.77 -13.58
C GLY A 587 15.03 -34.54 -14.50
N GLY A 588 14.98 -33.33 -13.94
CA GLY A 588 14.75 -32.08 -14.66
C GLY A 588 13.29 -31.87 -15.10
N VAL A 589 13.07 -30.83 -15.90
CA VAL A 589 11.75 -30.48 -16.46
C VAL A 589 11.77 -30.69 -17.97
N GLN A 590 10.79 -31.42 -18.49
CA GLN A 590 10.70 -31.79 -19.90
C GLN A 590 9.86 -30.79 -20.70
N GLY A 591 10.25 -30.53 -21.95
CA GLY A 591 9.51 -29.66 -22.86
C GLY A 591 9.46 -28.20 -22.41
N LYS A 592 8.42 -27.48 -22.83
CA LYS A 592 8.17 -26.10 -22.40
C LYS A 592 7.53 -26.11 -21.00
N CYS A 593 8.00 -25.23 -20.13
CA CYS A 593 7.38 -24.97 -18.83
C CYS A 593 7.08 -23.49 -18.67
N LYS A 594 6.06 -23.18 -17.86
CA LYS A 594 5.69 -21.84 -17.47
C LYS A 594 6.05 -21.64 -16.00
N LEU A 595 6.84 -20.62 -15.73
CA LEU A 595 7.18 -20.17 -14.38
C LEU A 595 6.33 -18.95 -14.03
N LYS A 596 5.77 -18.94 -12.83
CA LYS A 596 5.07 -17.78 -12.27
C LYS A 596 5.65 -17.48 -10.90
N ALA A 597 5.95 -16.22 -10.62
CA ALA A 597 6.46 -15.80 -9.33
C ALA A 597 5.74 -14.56 -8.84
N THR A 598 5.36 -14.56 -7.56
CA THR A 598 4.74 -13.40 -6.88
C THR A 598 5.46 -13.18 -5.56
N PHE A 599 6.15 -12.05 -5.45
CA PHE A 599 6.70 -11.54 -4.20
C PHE A 599 5.73 -10.52 -3.62
N CYS A 600 5.43 -10.66 -2.33
CA CYS A 600 4.78 -9.63 -1.53
C CYS A 600 5.58 -9.43 -0.25
N TYR A 601 5.68 -8.20 0.21
CA TYR A 601 6.30 -7.88 1.49
C TYR A 601 5.54 -6.78 2.20
N ALA A 602 5.52 -6.85 3.54
CA ALA A 602 4.95 -5.81 4.38
C ALA A 602 6.04 -4.78 4.68
N CYS A 603 5.75 -3.51 4.41
CA CYS A 603 6.76 -2.47 4.33
C CYS A 603 6.50 -1.35 5.35
N PRO A 604 7.50 -0.96 6.15
CA PRO A 604 7.47 0.33 6.86
C PRO A 604 7.33 1.50 5.89
N VAL A 605 6.65 2.56 6.30
CA VAL A 605 6.36 3.73 5.46
C VAL A 605 6.87 5.04 6.08
N ASP A 606 7.15 6.02 5.24
CA ASP A 606 7.57 7.39 5.57
C ASP A 606 6.53 8.40 5.01
N PRO A 607 5.43 8.69 5.73
CA PRO A 607 4.38 9.60 5.24
C PRO A 607 4.87 11.01 4.89
N GLN A 608 5.89 11.50 5.59
CA GLN A 608 6.52 12.80 5.31
C GLN A 608 7.30 12.83 3.98
N ASP A 609 7.66 11.66 3.44
CA ASP A 609 8.45 11.49 2.22
C ASP A 609 7.62 10.83 1.11
N SER A 610 6.60 11.53 0.59
CA SER A 610 5.62 10.94 -0.33
C SER A 610 6.22 10.27 -1.58
N CYS A 611 7.31 10.83 -2.14
CA CYS A 611 8.02 10.23 -3.28
C CYS A 611 8.90 9.02 -2.91
N ALA A 612 9.19 8.86 -1.62
CA ALA A 612 9.97 7.78 -1.05
C ALA A 612 9.15 6.98 0.00
N TYR A 613 7.83 6.95 -0.17
CA TYR A 613 6.87 6.52 0.85
C TYR A 613 7.16 5.14 1.44
N THR A 614 7.54 4.15 0.63
CA THR A 614 7.95 2.83 1.14
C THR A 614 9.42 2.82 1.55
N ARG A 615 9.74 2.30 2.74
CA ARG A 615 11.13 2.18 3.25
C ARG A 615 11.89 0.97 2.70
N ALA A 616 11.25 0.14 1.87
CA ALA A 616 11.84 -1.06 1.31
C ALA A 616 11.62 -1.21 -0.19
N ALA A 617 12.64 -1.75 -0.86
CA ALA A 617 12.54 -2.32 -2.20
C ALA A 617 13.26 -3.67 -2.25
N LEU A 618 12.76 -4.56 -3.10
CA LEU A 618 13.46 -5.78 -3.47
C LEU A 618 14.09 -5.63 -4.85
N ASP A 619 15.40 -5.87 -4.92
CA ASP A 619 16.09 -6.07 -6.19
C ASP A 619 16.30 -7.56 -6.42
N ILE A 620 15.61 -8.09 -7.44
CA ILE A 620 15.51 -9.52 -7.68
C ILE A 620 16.23 -9.87 -8.98
N THR A 621 17.21 -10.77 -8.87
CA THR A 621 17.93 -11.34 -10.01
C THR A 621 17.57 -12.81 -10.17
N PHE A 622 16.93 -13.16 -11.28
CA PHE A 622 16.69 -14.56 -11.63
C PHE A 622 17.92 -15.14 -12.33
N ARG A 623 18.31 -16.37 -12.00
CA ARG A 623 19.39 -17.09 -12.68
C ARG A 623 18.89 -18.49 -13.02
N ARG A 624 18.72 -18.80 -14.30
CA ARG A 624 18.11 -20.07 -14.73
C ARG A 624 19.03 -21.28 -14.60
N ASN A 625 20.35 -21.08 -14.67
CA ASN A 625 21.34 -22.15 -14.70
C ASN A 625 22.59 -21.79 -13.89
N GLN A 626 22.79 -22.42 -12.74
CA GLN A 626 23.93 -22.15 -11.85
C GLN A 626 25.29 -22.57 -12.42
N ALA A 627 25.32 -23.49 -13.39
CA ALA A 627 26.55 -23.90 -14.05
C ALA A 627 27.04 -22.89 -15.11
N LYS A 628 26.17 -21.97 -15.58
CA LYS A 628 26.55 -20.92 -16.54
C LYS A 628 27.15 -19.73 -15.83
N LYS A 629 28.46 -19.77 -15.61
CA LYS A 629 29.22 -18.74 -14.90
C LYS A 629 30.45 -18.35 -15.72
N ALA A 630 30.59 -17.04 -15.99
CA ALA A 630 31.79 -16.52 -16.62
C ALA A 630 33.02 -16.69 -15.71
N GLU A 631 34.21 -16.85 -16.29
CA GLU A 631 35.45 -17.24 -15.61
C GLU A 631 35.83 -16.36 -14.39
N LYS A 632 35.46 -15.08 -14.42
CA LYS A 632 35.71 -14.10 -13.34
C LYS A 632 34.47 -13.65 -12.57
N ALA A 633 33.29 -14.18 -12.90
CA ALA A 633 32.07 -13.81 -12.19
C ALA A 633 32.00 -14.54 -10.84
N GLN A 634 31.38 -13.95 -9.83
CA GLN A 634 31.08 -14.66 -8.57
C GLN A 634 29.81 -15.51 -8.68
N ASN A 635 28.84 -15.07 -9.49
CA ASN A 635 27.53 -15.69 -9.66
C ASN A 635 27.28 -16.09 -11.12
N ALA A 636 26.35 -17.03 -11.33
CA ALA A 636 25.90 -17.42 -12.65
C ALA A 636 25.26 -16.27 -13.44
N GLU A 637 25.08 -16.41 -14.75
CA GLU A 637 24.45 -15.39 -15.59
C GLU A 637 23.02 -15.08 -15.14
N SER A 638 22.66 -13.79 -15.19
CA SER A 638 21.30 -13.32 -14.85
C SER A 638 20.38 -13.41 -16.06
N ASP A 639 19.11 -13.68 -15.79
CA ASP A 639 18.03 -13.69 -16.77
C ASP A 639 16.93 -12.70 -16.39
N PRO A 640 16.32 -11.99 -17.36
CA PRO A 640 15.20 -11.12 -17.09
C PRO A 640 14.00 -11.96 -16.63
N PHE A 641 13.32 -11.52 -15.56
CA PHE A 641 12.09 -12.14 -15.06
C PHE A 641 11.04 -11.09 -14.69
N PHE A 642 11.36 -10.21 -13.73
CA PHE A 642 10.50 -9.08 -13.34
C PHE A 642 10.85 -7.78 -14.08
N LYS A 643 12.12 -7.61 -14.47
CA LYS A 643 12.63 -6.41 -15.14
C LYS A 643 12.84 -6.68 -16.63
N ASN A 644 12.40 -5.75 -17.48
CA ASN A 644 12.61 -5.80 -18.92
C ASN A 644 13.90 -5.09 -19.39
N ALA A 645 14.55 -4.27 -18.56
CA ALA A 645 15.72 -3.47 -18.95
C ALA A 645 16.93 -3.68 -18.02
N THR A 646 18.09 -4.01 -18.61
CA THR A 646 19.36 -4.29 -17.91
C THR A 646 20.14 -3.01 -17.55
N TYR A 647 19.81 -1.86 -18.16
CA TYR A 647 20.46 -0.56 -17.95
C TYR A 647 19.42 0.56 -17.92
N ALA A 648 18.82 0.80 -16.76
CA ALA A 648 17.84 1.86 -16.54
C ALA A 648 18.28 2.77 -15.38
N THR A 649 18.03 4.09 -15.49
CA THR A 649 18.26 5.03 -14.38
C THR A 649 17.29 4.77 -13.24
N GLU A 650 17.57 5.30 -12.04
CA GLU A 650 16.63 5.25 -10.91
C GLU A 650 15.24 5.75 -11.32
N GLN A 651 15.19 6.85 -12.06
CA GLN A 651 13.95 7.43 -12.55
C GLN A 651 13.21 6.47 -13.49
N GLU A 652 13.88 5.86 -14.45
CA GLU A 652 13.26 4.89 -15.36
C GLU A 652 12.75 3.63 -14.65
N LEU A 653 13.44 3.21 -13.58
CA LEU A 653 13.02 2.08 -12.75
C LEU A 653 11.80 2.42 -11.88
N ARG A 654 11.68 3.68 -11.44
CA ARG A 654 10.49 4.22 -10.77
C ARG A 654 9.31 4.39 -11.73
N ASP A 655 9.59 4.81 -12.96
CA ASP A 655 8.57 5.02 -14.00
C ASP A 655 8.03 3.68 -14.52
N GLY A 656 8.92 2.70 -14.73
CA GLY A 656 8.64 1.34 -15.24
C GLY A 656 8.15 0.32 -14.22
N THR A 657 7.49 0.78 -13.14
CA THR A 657 6.64 -0.02 -12.23
C THR A 657 7.29 -1.21 -11.49
N SER A 658 8.60 -1.22 -11.23
CA SER A 658 9.23 -2.40 -10.57
C SER A 658 10.13 -2.09 -9.39
N LYS A 659 10.63 -0.86 -9.27
CA LYS A 659 11.48 -0.49 -8.13
C LYS A 659 10.63 0.22 -7.08
N TRP A 660 10.72 -0.24 -5.82
CA TRP A 660 9.95 0.23 -4.65
C TRP A 660 8.51 -0.28 -4.52
N GLU A 661 8.02 -1.08 -5.48
CA GLU A 661 6.71 -1.74 -5.39
C GLU A 661 6.71 -2.88 -4.36
N ASN A 662 5.70 -2.90 -3.49
CA ASN A 662 5.45 -3.89 -2.44
C ASN A 662 5.00 -5.26 -2.98
N VAL A 663 4.59 -5.31 -4.25
CA VAL A 663 4.20 -6.54 -4.95
C VAL A 663 4.95 -6.63 -6.28
N LEU A 664 5.65 -7.74 -6.51
CA LEU A 664 6.30 -8.05 -7.78
C LEU A 664 5.71 -9.35 -8.32
N HIS A 665 5.11 -9.31 -9.50
CA HIS A 665 4.45 -10.46 -10.10
C HIS A 665 4.81 -10.57 -11.57
N ALA A 666 5.25 -11.75 -12.00
CA ALA A 666 5.61 -12.02 -13.39
C ALA A 666 5.44 -13.50 -13.75
N GLU A 667 5.24 -13.73 -15.05
CA GLU A 667 5.14 -15.06 -15.66
C GLU A 667 6.13 -15.16 -16.83
N LYS A 668 6.80 -16.31 -16.96
CA LYS A 668 7.77 -16.55 -18.05
C LYS A 668 7.70 -18.00 -18.52
N THR A 669 7.55 -18.18 -19.83
CA THR A 669 7.66 -19.50 -20.48
C THR A 669 9.09 -19.75 -20.94
N LEU A 670 9.62 -20.93 -20.62
CA LEU A 670 11.00 -21.35 -20.91
C LEU A 670 11.03 -22.80 -21.37
N GLN A 671 12.18 -23.24 -21.90
CA GLN A 671 12.45 -24.66 -22.12
C GLN A 671 12.98 -25.28 -20.83
N GLY A 672 12.33 -26.34 -20.35
CA GLY A 672 12.63 -26.98 -19.06
C GLY A 672 14.07 -27.45 -18.93
N TYR A 673 14.67 -27.99 -20.00
CA TYR A 673 16.08 -28.43 -20.02
C TYR A 673 17.09 -27.28 -19.82
N THR A 674 16.67 -26.02 -19.93
CA THR A 674 17.53 -24.86 -19.66
C THR A 674 17.64 -24.52 -18.18
N LEU A 675 16.77 -25.10 -17.34
CA LEU A 675 16.77 -24.94 -15.90
C LEU A 675 17.79 -25.91 -15.28
N ASN A 676 18.77 -25.36 -14.56
CA ASN A 676 19.71 -26.16 -13.78
C ASN A 676 19.98 -25.46 -12.45
N SER A 677 19.41 -26.00 -11.37
CA SER A 677 19.40 -25.38 -10.04
C SER A 677 18.99 -23.89 -10.09
N PRO A 678 17.89 -23.52 -10.76
CA PRO A 678 17.51 -22.12 -10.95
C PRO A 678 17.26 -21.41 -9.61
N VAL A 679 17.63 -20.13 -9.49
CA VAL A 679 17.46 -19.37 -8.24
C VAL A 679 16.96 -17.94 -8.48
N PHE A 680 16.40 -17.35 -7.44
CA PHE A 680 16.21 -15.91 -7.29
C PHE A 680 17.16 -15.38 -6.22
N ASP A 681 18.08 -14.48 -6.61
CA ASP A 681 18.85 -13.68 -5.65
C ASP A 681 18.02 -12.44 -5.30
N ILE A 682 17.73 -12.26 -4.01
CA ILE A 682 16.86 -11.23 -3.47
C ILE A 682 17.71 -10.29 -2.62
N HIS A 683 17.82 -9.03 -3.03
CA HIS A 683 18.48 -7.99 -2.27
C HIS A 683 17.45 -7.06 -1.65
N TYR A 684 17.45 -6.98 -0.31
CA TYR A 684 16.64 -6.02 0.40
C TYR A 684 17.34 -4.66 0.47
N ILE A 685 16.82 -3.71 -0.31
CA ILE A 685 17.23 -2.31 -0.33
C ILE A 685 16.36 -1.54 0.68
N ALA A 686 16.92 -1.21 1.84
CA ALA A 686 16.28 -0.35 2.83
C ALA A 686 16.58 1.13 2.58
N ARG A 687 15.65 2.02 2.94
CA ARG A 687 15.86 3.47 3.01
C ARG A 687 15.07 4.06 4.19
N GLU A 688 15.42 5.27 4.58
CA GLU A 688 14.73 6.04 5.63
C GLU A 688 14.90 7.52 5.32
N GLY A 689 13.80 8.27 5.26
CA GLY A 689 13.86 9.69 4.87
C GLY A 689 14.44 9.91 3.47
N GLY A 690 14.30 8.93 2.58
CA GLY A 690 14.94 8.91 1.26
C GLY A 690 16.44 8.54 1.25
N ALA A 691 17.10 8.44 2.41
CA ALA A 691 18.52 8.10 2.55
C ALA A 691 18.77 6.59 2.68
N ASP A 692 19.98 6.14 2.39
CA ASP A 692 20.38 4.75 2.65
C ASP A 692 20.47 4.46 4.16
N THR A 693 19.95 3.30 4.58
CA THR A 693 20.04 2.84 5.97
C THR A 693 20.42 1.36 6.04
N ARG A 694 21.36 1.06 6.94
CA ARG A 694 21.73 -0.33 7.30
C ARG A 694 21.10 -0.78 8.61
N ARG A 695 20.40 0.13 9.31
CA ARG A 695 19.71 -0.13 10.58
C ARG A 695 18.20 -0.30 10.39
N GLY A 696 17.75 -0.50 9.16
CA GLY A 696 16.34 -0.72 8.86
C GLY A 696 15.76 -1.92 9.59
N GLU A 697 14.43 -1.96 9.66
CA GLU A 697 13.70 -3.08 10.25
C GLU A 697 13.86 -4.34 9.40
N ARG A 698 13.68 -5.52 10.00
CA ARG A 698 13.57 -6.76 9.22
C ARG A 698 12.31 -6.70 8.38
N LEU A 699 12.38 -7.19 7.15
CA LEU A 699 11.27 -7.10 6.20
C LEU A 699 10.57 -8.46 6.05
N PRO A 700 9.34 -8.64 6.57
CA PRO A 700 8.54 -9.83 6.32
C PRO A 700 8.22 -9.94 4.83
N TYR A 701 8.44 -11.12 4.26
CA TYR A 701 8.15 -11.39 2.85
C TYR A 701 7.44 -12.73 2.68
N ALA A 702 6.68 -12.83 1.59
CA ALA A 702 6.18 -14.06 1.03
C ALA A 702 6.52 -14.13 -0.47
N LEU A 703 6.89 -15.32 -0.93
CA LEU A 703 7.13 -15.64 -2.33
C LEU A 703 6.31 -16.88 -2.70
N ILE A 704 5.44 -16.75 -3.70
CA ILE A 704 4.70 -17.86 -4.30
C ILE A 704 5.32 -18.15 -5.66
N LEU A 705 5.84 -19.37 -5.82
CA LEU A 705 6.38 -19.87 -7.08
C LEU A 705 5.47 -20.96 -7.62
N SER A 706 5.02 -20.82 -8.87
CA SER A 706 4.39 -21.94 -9.60
C SER A 706 5.24 -22.35 -10.79
N ILE A 707 5.35 -23.66 -10.99
CA ILE A 707 5.91 -24.29 -12.18
C ILE A 707 4.79 -25.11 -12.81
N GLU A 708 4.50 -24.83 -14.07
CA GLU A 708 3.56 -25.60 -14.89
C GLU A 708 4.36 -26.26 -16.02
N ALA A 709 4.45 -27.58 -15.99
CA ALA A 709 5.17 -28.42 -16.95
C ALA A 709 4.26 -29.57 -17.40
N PRO A 710 3.49 -29.40 -18.49
CA PRO A 710 2.50 -30.40 -18.94
C PRO A 710 3.09 -31.78 -19.24
N ASN A 711 4.38 -31.86 -19.60
CA ASN A 711 5.07 -33.11 -19.88
C ASN A 711 5.60 -33.84 -18.62
N ASN A 712 5.36 -33.28 -17.43
CA ASN A 712 5.78 -33.84 -16.16
C ASN A 712 4.56 -34.00 -15.23
N PRO A 713 3.61 -34.93 -15.50
CA PRO A 713 2.36 -35.02 -14.74
C PRO A 713 2.58 -35.19 -13.22
N THR A 714 3.65 -35.87 -12.81
CA THR A 714 4.06 -36.11 -11.41
C THR A 714 4.93 -34.99 -10.80
N LEU A 715 5.01 -33.81 -11.44
CA LEU A 715 5.89 -32.69 -11.03
C LEU A 715 5.84 -32.39 -9.53
N PHE A 716 4.64 -32.33 -8.95
CA PHE A 716 4.44 -32.03 -7.54
C PHE A 716 5.12 -33.04 -6.62
N THR A 717 4.86 -34.33 -6.83
CA THR A 717 5.44 -35.42 -6.02
C THR A 717 6.94 -35.57 -6.26
N ASP A 718 7.40 -35.39 -7.50
CA ASP A 718 8.81 -35.53 -7.84
C ASP A 718 9.66 -34.42 -7.19
N ILE A 719 9.11 -33.21 -7.04
CA ILE A 719 9.74 -32.13 -6.28
C ILE A 719 9.86 -32.50 -4.80
N LEU A 720 8.79 -33.00 -4.17
CA LEU A 720 8.82 -33.40 -2.75
C LEU A 720 9.79 -34.57 -2.49
N GLN A 721 9.94 -35.49 -3.44
CA GLN A 721 10.92 -36.57 -3.36
C GLN A 721 12.36 -36.05 -3.51
N THR A 722 12.57 -35.03 -4.33
CA THR A 722 13.89 -34.43 -4.58
C THR A 722 14.35 -33.56 -3.39
N TYR A 723 13.43 -32.85 -2.74
CA TYR A 723 13.71 -31.91 -1.65
C TYR A 723 12.96 -32.30 -0.38
N THR A 724 13.59 -33.12 0.47
CA THR A 724 13.01 -33.66 1.71
C THR A 724 12.68 -32.62 2.77
N GLU A 725 13.25 -31.42 2.66
CA GLU A 725 13.02 -30.28 3.55
C GLU A 725 11.68 -29.57 3.28
N LEU A 726 11.13 -29.76 2.08
CA LEU A 726 9.81 -29.27 1.71
C LEU A 726 8.72 -30.16 2.31
N SER A 727 7.54 -29.60 2.53
CA SER A 727 6.38 -30.35 3.02
C SER A 727 5.16 -30.13 2.15
N HIS A 728 4.34 -31.17 1.99
CA HIS A 728 2.99 -31.00 1.44
C HIS A 728 2.11 -30.40 2.53
N ILE A 729 1.61 -29.18 2.33
CA ILE A 729 0.65 -28.55 3.25
C ILE A 729 -0.66 -29.33 3.15
N GLN A 730 -1.01 -30.05 4.22
CA GLN A 730 -2.23 -30.86 4.28
C GLN A 730 -3.39 -30.04 4.84
N PRO A 731 -4.63 -30.27 4.39
CA PRO A 731 -5.80 -29.72 5.04
C PRO A 731 -5.90 -30.19 6.49
N GLN A 732 -6.24 -29.28 7.40
CA GLN A 732 -6.49 -29.61 8.82
C GLN A 732 -7.90 -30.18 9.04
N ILE A 733 -8.78 -30.06 8.05
CA ILE A 733 -10.16 -30.54 8.08
C ILE A 733 -10.43 -31.48 6.91
N SER A 734 -11.23 -32.52 7.14
CA SER A 734 -11.70 -33.39 6.07
C SER A 734 -12.68 -32.63 5.18
N MET A 735 -12.27 -32.32 3.95
CA MET A 735 -13.16 -31.71 2.98
C MET A 735 -14.05 -32.77 2.33
N PRO A 736 -15.37 -32.56 2.20
CA PRO A 736 -16.16 -33.36 1.28
C PRO A 736 -15.63 -33.10 -0.13
N ILE A 737 -15.04 -34.12 -0.75
CA ILE A 737 -14.62 -34.05 -2.15
C ILE A 737 -15.91 -34.06 -2.96
N THR A 738 -16.36 -32.88 -3.42
CA THR A 738 -17.45 -32.81 -4.39
C THR A 738 -16.88 -33.27 -5.73
N VAL A 739 -17.34 -34.44 -6.19
CA VAL A 739 -16.99 -35.06 -7.49
C VAL A 739 -17.58 -34.27 -8.64
#